data_AF-A0A2S2DRF3-F1
#
_entry.id   AF-A0A2S2DRF3-F1
#
_cell.length_a   1.000
_cell.length_b   1.000
_cell.length_c   1.000
_cell.angle_alpha   90.00
_cell.angle_beta   90.00
_cell.angle_gamma   90.00
#
_symmetry.space_group_name_H-M   'P 1'
#
loop_
_entity.id
_entity.type
_entity.pdbx_description
1 polymer ?
#
loop_
_entity_poly.entity_id
_entity_poly.type
_entity_poly.pdbx_seq_one_letter_code
_entity_poly.pdbx_strand_id
1 'polypeptide(L)'
;MKPIFIVFCIALSVALSGCTGDDADKRPQSATATPAAGRVPGPDISDADERALVRRLNTPEAARVFRQYNATGGRQIQDHLRVIYGADPAFKRDAGSARRPLEDNVVGPVTLKWLVQFCRDYGIVASDPRFERAVVASLEQVAVIAGVYPNWVEILSGSDFEEWIAGQPDPDRKLSLQRRRSGDASQVIALIRQYQREPAPVRRPLAPIERTFGYDPKRTEKIGDLAAVADRLKSLSGHLPEHERIFDEYVREELGGIVVPKGALALVKRHSRVDAYLVNDELLQRLRAEGMPEAAVIALKELAGKEYANAQEFQDVLRETADANDQLDAVERKRLDIVRGARVVRYQVPADLAEKLAAGTQPDPALAALFEGFRNVQYPTRELFDAALDWQVRRGLGMCPDLPPKTPDKDTPQGPQGKLDEPALAQLEVLMQGREVSFDRIRKLRERRGCSAAEQLEADELIYKVAQVVIPRLEGEMDFDISNTVPALAARTRDWAPDWCRCARPEQDGIVYGFYPLWLDAGERQIDFGALTRIGLYGVTVDEDGALRGPPGMEALAISDYLGSMMRAAHRYDVKVDWVVSRSDWAEWRTFTVKRKQEVLAALGENIEDLLEREPPDGRQAMIRFASLGQDAGPTGGDGVVLYFRDFPGADKELYNAFVADLYKRLDGMKPARRLSIAVEYQELGRAGPFAYRNMVDLIKEVNPVDTSFADSGRQMEKDIPILALIPEPTRDSKKALRTGIQNALHGADAARLQWALTPVVEYDGVGSAQLADDIVFAAANYRGVGFWPLAFAGTRGPDDKLADNDANRLVAGFLQPFGDPATKISYHAGYLCPHRLWLRWMFWGTLALAIGVGAVYFSCRGCNERLDNSGLYFGGMVALLVLPLLTLAVLVVSDPLLTGYLKYTLALYGTGGIVAAALVSRYYFKKSRRKLP
;
A
#
# COMPACT_ATOMS: atom_id res chain seq x y z
N MET A 1 9.14 -14.83 63.27
CA MET A 1 9.61 -13.71 64.11
C MET A 1 8.65 -12.53 63.92
N LYS A 2 8.58 -11.59 64.87
CA LYS A 2 7.45 -10.65 65.03
C LYS A 2 7.41 -9.50 63.99
N PRO A 3 6.22 -9.05 63.57
CA PRO A 3 5.97 -7.72 62.99
C PRO A 3 5.67 -6.65 64.08
N ILE A 4 5.70 -5.35 63.72
CA ILE A 4 5.23 -4.14 64.47
C ILE A 4 5.47 -2.90 63.56
N PHE A 5 4.76 -1.74 63.55
CA PHE A 5 3.45 -1.21 64.02
C PHE A 5 3.23 0.13 63.19
N ILE A 6 2.04 0.52 62.70
CA ILE A 6 1.00 1.41 63.30
C ILE A 6 1.53 2.86 63.56
N VAL A 7 0.93 3.97 63.05
CA VAL A 7 -0.25 4.74 63.57
C VAL A 7 -0.75 5.84 62.58
N PHE A 8 -2.08 5.92 62.34
CA PHE A 8 -3.05 7.05 62.12
C PHE A 8 -2.67 8.37 61.36
N CYS A 9 -3.57 9.26 60.91
CA CYS A 9 -4.97 9.29 60.35
C CYS A 9 -5.40 10.79 60.24
N ILE A 10 -6.58 11.08 59.63
CA ILE A 10 -7.35 12.38 59.67
C ILE A 10 -6.70 13.53 58.86
N ALA A 11 -7.30 14.26 57.89
CA ALA A 11 -8.65 14.59 57.40
C ALA A 11 -9.13 16.04 57.69
N LEU A 12 -9.50 16.74 56.61
CA LEU A 12 -10.43 17.87 56.46
C LEU A 12 -10.15 19.28 57.04
N SER A 13 -10.79 20.25 56.36
CA SER A 13 -11.04 21.68 56.66
C SER A 13 -10.02 22.67 56.08
N VAL A 14 -10.29 23.60 55.13
CA VAL A 14 -11.44 24.48 54.78
C VAL A 14 -11.37 25.89 55.39
N ALA A 15 -11.44 26.88 54.48
CA ALA A 15 -11.96 28.26 54.62
C ALA A 15 -11.07 29.45 55.07
N LEU A 16 -11.10 30.49 54.21
CA LEU A 16 -11.06 31.96 54.49
C LEU A 16 -9.73 32.55 55.03
N SER A 17 -9.30 33.79 54.73
CA SER A 17 -9.78 34.98 53.97
C SER A 17 -8.56 35.92 53.76
N GLY A 18 -8.50 37.01 53.00
CA GLY A 18 -9.41 37.78 52.10
C GLY A 18 -8.54 38.75 51.24
N CYS A 19 -8.98 39.26 50.08
CA CYS A 19 -9.74 40.51 49.87
C CYS A 19 -8.90 41.77 49.51
N THR A 20 -9.49 42.63 48.64
CA THR A 20 -9.07 43.94 48.06
C THR A 20 -8.01 43.85 46.95
N GLY A 21 -8.27 44.07 45.65
CA GLY A 21 -8.82 45.26 44.95
C GLY A 21 -7.92 45.55 43.72
N ASP A 22 -8.04 46.56 42.85
CA ASP A 22 -9.06 47.52 42.35
C ASP A 22 -8.38 48.26 41.14
N ASP A 23 -8.98 48.78 40.05
CA ASP A 23 -10.29 48.68 39.37
C ASP A 23 -10.16 49.29 37.92
N ALA A 24 -11.22 49.28 37.11
CA ALA A 24 -11.57 50.23 36.03
C ALA A 24 -10.93 50.17 34.60
N ASP A 25 -11.85 50.02 33.63
CA ASP A 25 -12.03 50.83 32.41
C ASP A 25 -11.40 50.44 31.04
N LYS A 26 -12.26 49.99 30.10
CA LYS A 26 -12.60 50.73 28.85
C LYS A 26 -13.73 50.10 28.01
N ARG A 27 -14.50 50.96 27.33
CA ARG A 27 -15.67 50.64 26.49
C ARG A 27 -15.32 50.18 25.06
N PRO A 28 -16.23 49.46 24.37
CA PRO A 28 -15.97 48.94 23.02
C PRO A 28 -16.11 50.01 21.92
N GLN A 29 -15.35 49.85 20.84
CA GLN A 29 -15.58 50.54 19.57
C GLN A 29 -16.22 49.60 18.55
N SER A 30 -17.19 50.14 17.80
CA SER A 30 -17.95 49.44 16.77
C SER A 30 -17.14 49.21 15.50
N ALA A 31 -17.11 47.97 15.01
CA ALA A 31 -16.74 47.67 13.62
C ALA A 31 -18.01 47.35 12.80
N THR A 32 -18.08 47.93 11.61
CA THR A 32 -19.21 47.87 10.67
C THR A 32 -19.50 46.45 10.18
N ALA A 33 -20.78 46.13 10.00
CA ALA A 33 -21.20 44.82 9.48
C ALA A 33 -21.10 44.75 7.95
N THR A 34 -20.37 43.75 7.45
CA THR A 34 -20.43 43.28 6.05
C THR A 34 -21.67 42.36 5.88
N PRO A 35 -22.36 42.34 4.73
CA PRO A 35 -23.57 41.53 4.56
C PRO A 35 -23.29 40.03 4.68
N ALA A 36 -24.16 39.31 5.39
CA ALA A 36 -24.07 37.86 5.51
C ALA A 36 -24.56 37.16 4.23
N ALA A 37 -23.71 36.32 3.63
CA ALA A 37 -24.15 35.36 2.63
C ALA A 37 -25.09 34.32 3.26
N GLY A 38 -26.23 34.03 2.61
CA GLY A 38 -27.19 33.05 3.09
C GLY A 38 -26.79 31.62 2.70
N ARG A 39 -26.84 30.67 3.65
CA ARG A 39 -26.74 29.23 3.33
C ARG A 39 -28.02 28.72 2.66
N VAL A 40 -27.82 27.82 1.71
CA VAL A 40 -28.87 27.08 0.98
C VAL A 40 -29.41 25.92 1.86
N PRO A 41 -30.68 25.50 1.73
CA PRO A 41 -31.23 24.41 2.55
C PRO A 41 -30.56 23.05 2.28
N GLY A 42 -30.42 22.23 3.33
CA GLY A 42 -29.86 20.88 3.24
C GLY A 42 -30.80 19.81 2.67
N PRO A 43 -30.34 18.55 2.55
CA PRO A 43 -30.89 17.48 1.70
C PRO A 43 -32.41 17.27 1.73
N ASP A 44 -32.94 16.81 0.59
CA ASP A 44 -34.31 16.29 0.45
C ASP A 44 -34.38 14.85 1.00
N ILE A 45 -34.41 14.75 2.34
CA ILE A 45 -34.65 13.49 3.06
C ILE A 45 -36.13 13.15 2.91
N SER A 46 -36.47 11.88 2.66
CA SER A 46 -37.87 11.48 2.59
C SER A 46 -38.58 11.81 3.92
N ASP A 47 -39.81 12.36 3.85
CA ASP A 47 -40.62 12.61 5.05
C ASP A 47 -40.72 11.36 5.97
N ALA A 48 -40.61 10.15 5.41
CA ALA A 48 -40.63 8.90 6.18
C ALA A 48 -39.36 8.74 7.05
N ASP A 49 -38.18 9.03 6.51
CA ASP A 49 -36.91 8.96 7.21
C ASP A 49 -36.77 10.08 8.25
N GLU A 50 -37.21 11.31 7.94
CA GLU A 50 -37.26 12.40 8.92
C GLU A 50 -38.18 12.02 10.09
N ARG A 51 -39.39 11.52 9.80
CA ARG A 51 -40.32 11.04 10.85
C ARG A 51 -39.79 9.83 11.62
N ALA A 52 -38.91 9.01 11.05
CA ALA A 52 -38.24 7.92 11.75
C ALA A 52 -37.12 8.42 12.67
N LEU A 53 -36.30 9.35 12.19
CA LEU A 53 -35.20 9.96 12.93
C LEU A 53 -35.70 10.80 14.12
N VAL A 54 -36.71 11.64 13.87
CA VAL A 54 -37.41 12.43 14.90
C VAL A 54 -38.10 11.52 15.92
N ARG A 55 -38.69 10.37 15.51
CA ARG A 55 -39.23 9.38 16.48
C ARG A 55 -38.14 8.78 17.34
N ARG A 56 -37.04 8.29 16.73
CA ARG A 56 -35.97 7.59 17.47
C ARG A 56 -35.28 8.50 18.48
N LEU A 57 -34.93 9.73 18.08
CA LEU A 57 -34.27 10.72 18.95
C LEU A 57 -35.19 11.25 20.07
N ASN A 58 -36.51 11.31 19.87
CA ASN A 58 -37.47 11.69 20.92
C ASN A 58 -37.92 10.53 21.83
N THR A 59 -37.37 9.32 21.67
CA THR A 59 -37.68 8.23 22.62
C THR A 59 -37.13 8.51 24.02
N PRO A 60 -37.84 8.11 25.09
CA PRO A 60 -37.30 8.15 26.45
C PRO A 60 -36.00 7.33 26.60
N GLU A 61 -35.77 6.32 25.76
CA GLU A 61 -34.54 5.52 25.75
C GLU A 61 -33.37 6.24 25.07
N ALA A 62 -33.51 6.82 23.88
CA ALA A 62 -32.44 7.60 23.26
C ALA A 62 -32.02 8.77 24.17
N ALA A 63 -33.00 9.50 24.70
CA ALA A 63 -32.76 10.52 25.70
C ALA A 63 -32.14 9.96 27.01
N ARG A 64 -32.29 8.67 27.33
CA ARG A 64 -31.60 8.02 28.46
C ARG A 64 -30.17 7.62 28.10
N VAL A 65 -29.88 7.21 26.87
CA VAL A 65 -28.53 6.91 26.37
C VAL A 65 -27.68 8.19 26.30
N PHE A 66 -28.19 9.27 25.72
CA PHE A 66 -27.50 10.57 25.70
C PHE A 66 -27.34 11.20 27.11
N ARG A 67 -28.16 10.80 28.09
CA ARG A 67 -28.01 11.18 29.52
C ARG A 67 -27.24 10.16 30.38
N GLN A 68 -26.90 8.99 29.85
CA GLN A 68 -26.03 8.00 30.49
C GLN A 68 -24.55 8.22 30.16
N TYR A 69 -24.26 8.92 29.05
CA TYR A 69 -23.08 9.79 29.05
C TYR A 69 -23.25 10.81 30.18
N ASN A 70 -22.28 10.84 31.09
CA ASN A 70 -22.27 11.61 32.34
C ASN A 70 -22.56 13.12 32.11
N ALA A 71 -22.74 13.93 33.16
CA ALA A 71 -23.02 15.37 33.04
C ALA A 71 -22.00 16.15 32.15
N THR A 72 -20.79 15.63 31.98
CA THR A 72 -19.78 16.09 31.02
C THR A 72 -20.19 15.94 29.54
N GLY A 73 -20.95 14.90 29.19
CA GLY A 73 -21.32 14.55 27.81
C GLY A 73 -22.44 15.41 27.24
N GLY A 74 -23.42 15.82 28.06
CA GLY A 74 -24.43 16.80 27.63
C GLY A 74 -23.80 18.15 27.28
N ARG A 75 -22.78 18.55 28.04
CA ARG A 75 -21.91 19.70 27.74
C ARG A 75 -21.12 19.50 26.45
N GLN A 76 -20.45 18.37 26.27
CA GLN A 76 -19.69 18.07 25.04
C GLN A 76 -20.58 18.12 23.79
N ILE A 77 -21.76 17.49 23.81
CA ILE A 77 -22.73 17.54 22.70
C ILE A 77 -23.10 19.00 22.36
N GLN A 78 -23.41 19.81 23.38
CA GLN A 78 -23.76 21.23 23.19
C GLN A 78 -22.56 22.07 22.69
N ASP A 79 -21.36 21.86 23.24
CA ASP A 79 -20.12 22.51 22.81
C ASP A 79 -19.77 22.14 21.35
N HIS A 80 -19.89 20.86 20.96
CA HIS A 80 -19.68 20.38 19.60
C HIS A 80 -20.70 20.93 18.60
N LEU A 81 -21.99 20.95 18.96
CA LEU A 81 -23.02 21.60 18.15
C LEU A 81 -22.76 23.11 17.99
N ARG A 82 -22.27 23.79 19.03
CA ARG A 82 -21.87 25.20 18.95
C ARG A 82 -20.65 25.41 18.05
N VAL A 83 -19.73 24.45 17.94
CA VAL A 83 -18.61 24.54 17.00
C VAL A 83 -19.10 24.42 15.55
N ILE A 84 -20.02 23.50 15.25
CA ILE A 84 -20.54 23.27 13.89
C ILE A 84 -21.52 24.39 13.46
N TYR A 85 -22.44 24.78 14.35
CA TYR A 85 -23.56 25.67 14.05
C TYR A 85 -23.46 27.06 14.69
N GLY A 86 -22.42 27.36 15.47
CA GLY A 86 -22.30 28.63 16.21
C GLY A 86 -22.26 29.89 15.34
N ALA A 87 -22.04 29.77 14.03
CA ALA A 87 -22.17 30.86 13.07
C ALA A 87 -23.64 31.15 12.67
N ASP A 88 -24.52 30.14 12.72
CA ASP A 88 -25.89 30.16 12.20
C ASP A 88 -26.80 31.14 12.98
N PRO A 89 -27.50 32.08 12.31
CA PRO A 89 -28.46 33.00 12.94
C PRO A 89 -29.65 32.31 13.65
N ALA A 90 -30.06 31.11 13.24
CA ALA A 90 -31.04 30.29 13.95
C ALA A 90 -30.46 29.67 15.21
N PHE A 91 -29.24 29.13 15.16
CA PHE A 91 -28.55 28.57 16.34
C PHE A 91 -28.32 29.64 17.40
N LYS A 92 -27.86 30.83 17.00
CA LYS A 92 -27.67 31.99 17.90
C LYS A 92 -28.97 32.41 18.59
N ARG A 93 -30.11 32.38 17.89
CA ARG A 93 -31.43 32.69 18.47
C ARG A 93 -31.88 31.62 19.48
N ASP A 94 -31.72 30.34 19.15
CA ASP A 94 -32.08 29.24 20.05
C ASP A 94 -31.21 29.23 21.32
N ALA A 95 -29.90 29.44 21.17
CA ALA A 95 -28.93 29.52 22.27
C ALA A 95 -29.17 30.74 23.18
N GLY A 96 -29.55 31.89 22.61
CA GLY A 96 -29.85 33.13 23.36
C GLY A 96 -31.22 33.15 24.08
N SER A 97 -32.01 32.08 23.98
CA SER A 97 -33.34 32.02 24.61
C SER A 97 -33.29 31.96 26.15
N ALA A 98 -34.41 32.25 26.82
CA ALA A 98 -34.50 32.58 28.26
C ALA A 98 -34.10 31.47 29.27
N ARG A 99 -33.52 30.35 28.82
CA ARG A 99 -32.91 29.30 29.64
C ARG A 99 -31.55 28.79 29.13
N ARG A 100 -31.02 29.34 28.04
CA ARG A 100 -29.81 28.88 27.34
C ARG A 100 -29.76 27.35 27.11
N PRO A 101 -30.74 26.76 26.42
CA PRO A 101 -30.90 25.30 26.25
C PRO A 101 -29.86 24.63 25.32
N LEU A 102 -28.77 25.34 25.02
CA LEU A 102 -27.59 24.90 24.29
C LEU A 102 -26.29 25.26 25.05
N GLU A 103 -26.39 25.69 26.31
CA GLU A 103 -25.28 25.93 27.24
C GLU A 103 -25.59 25.42 28.68
N ASP A 104 -26.75 24.81 28.90
CA ASP A 104 -27.24 24.37 30.22
C ASP A 104 -26.73 22.96 30.63
N ASN A 105 -25.97 22.30 29.76
CA ASN A 105 -25.47 20.92 29.87
C ASN A 105 -26.58 19.85 29.85
N VAL A 106 -27.81 20.21 29.47
CA VAL A 106 -28.96 19.30 29.40
C VAL A 106 -29.32 19.03 27.95
N VAL A 107 -29.28 17.75 27.54
CA VAL A 107 -29.79 17.33 26.22
C VAL A 107 -31.33 17.41 26.24
N GLY A 108 -31.85 18.62 26.02
CA GLY A 108 -33.27 18.96 26.01
C GLY A 108 -33.85 19.03 24.59
N PRO A 109 -35.12 19.44 24.43
CA PRO A 109 -35.80 19.49 23.13
C PRO A 109 -35.07 20.34 22.07
N VAL A 110 -34.41 21.43 22.50
CA VAL A 110 -33.63 22.30 21.59
C VAL A 110 -32.32 21.62 21.19
N THR A 111 -31.60 20.98 22.11
CA THR A 111 -30.40 20.19 21.77
C THR A 111 -30.75 19.03 20.83
N LEU A 112 -31.89 18.35 21.06
CA LEU A 112 -32.39 17.27 20.20
C LEU A 112 -32.77 17.78 18.80
N LYS A 113 -33.39 18.97 18.67
CA LYS A 113 -33.63 19.63 17.37
C LYS A 113 -32.32 19.82 16.58
N TRP A 114 -31.25 20.27 17.23
CA TRP A 114 -29.96 20.46 16.57
C TRP A 114 -29.21 19.14 16.30
N LEU A 115 -29.44 18.08 17.08
CA LEU A 115 -28.99 16.72 16.74
C LEU A 115 -29.75 16.13 15.54
N VAL A 116 -31.05 16.42 15.38
CA VAL A 116 -31.83 16.08 14.17
C VAL A 116 -31.23 16.79 12.95
N GLN A 117 -30.95 18.09 13.06
CA GLN A 117 -30.30 18.86 11.98
C GLN A 117 -28.91 18.29 11.63
N PHE A 118 -28.10 17.95 12.63
CA PHE A 118 -26.81 17.29 12.43
C PHE A 118 -26.94 15.95 11.69
N CYS A 119 -27.90 15.11 12.08
CA CYS A 119 -28.12 13.86 11.36
C CYS A 119 -28.60 14.09 9.92
N ARG A 120 -29.33 15.18 9.64
CA ARG A 120 -29.71 15.58 8.28
C ARG A 120 -28.50 16.03 7.46
N ASP A 121 -27.72 16.99 7.95
CA ASP A 121 -26.62 17.63 7.21
C ASP A 121 -25.48 16.66 6.86
N TYR A 122 -25.37 15.53 7.58
CA TYR A 122 -24.41 14.46 7.33
C TYR A 122 -25.07 13.12 6.92
N GLY A 123 -26.39 13.10 6.75
CA GLY A 123 -27.18 11.95 6.27
C GLY A 123 -27.19 10.71 7.17
N ILE A 124 -27.04 10.85 8.48
CA ILE A 124 -26.98 9.73 9.44
C ILE A 124 -28.37 9.08 9.56
N VAL A 125 -28.48 7.79 9.21
CA VAL A 125 -29.77 7.09 9.09
C VAL A 125 -30.17 6.38 10.40
N ALA A 126 -31.44 6.52 10.79
CA ALA A 126 -32.00 5.97 12.04
C ALA A 126 -32.12 4.43 12.11
N SER A 127 -31.66 3.68 11.09
CA SER A 127 -31.73 2.22 11.02
C SER A 127 -30.55 1.49 11.68
N ASP A 128 -29.50 2.20 12.09
CA ASP A 128 -28.30 1.62 12.69
C ASP A 128 -28.59 0.95 14.07
N PRO A 129 -28.16 -0.30 14.33
CA PRO A 129 -28.27 -0.96 15.65
C PRO A 129 -27.53 -0.24 16.80
N ARG A 130 -26.60 0.66 16.50
CA ARG A 130 -25.81 1.49 17.43
C ARG A 130 -25.92 2.99 17.14
N PHE A 131 -26.97 3.41 16.45
CA PHE A 131 -27.27 4.80 16.03
C PHE A 131 -26.85 5.86 17.06
N GLU A 132 -27.21 5.70 18.32
CA GLU A 132 -26.97 6.67 19.39
C GLU A 132 -25.46 6.88 19.67
N ARG A 133 -24.63 5.84 19.51
CA ARG A 133 -23.16 5.97 19.60
C ARG A 133 -22.55 6.50 18.30
N ALA A 134 -23.09 6.09 17.15
CA ALA A 134 -22.64 6.57 15.85
C ALA A 134 -22.83 8.10 15.75
N VAL A 135 -23.99 8.61 16.16
CA VAL A 135 -24.28 10.06 16.20
C VAL A 135 -23.29 10.82 17.09
N VAL A 136 -22.96 10.32 18.30
CA VAL A 136 -21.98 11.00 19.17
C VAL A 136 -20.57 10.97 18.58
N ALA A 137 -20.12 9.81 18.07
CA ALA A 137 -18.80 9.68 17.47
C ALA A 137 -18.65 10.57 16.22
N SER A 138 -19.66 10.57 15.34
CA SER A 138 -19.72 11.47 14.19
C SER A 138 -19.75 12.95 14.62
N LEU A 139 -20.52 13.31 15.66
CA LEU A 139 -20.60 14.69 16.15
C LEU A 139 -19.26 15.18 16.71
N GLU A 140 -18.56 14.35 17.49
CA GLU A 140 -17.24 14.64 18.03
C GLU A 140 -16.22 14.81 16.88
N GLN A 141 -16.18 13.84 15.94
CA GLN A 141 -15.30 13.86 14.77
C GLN A 141 -15.52 15.11 13.90
N VAL A 142 -16.79 15.40 13.56
CA VAL A 142 -17.16 16.55 12.72
C VAL A 142 -16.94 17.87 13.45
N ALA A 143 -17.20 17.97 14.75
CA ALA A 143 -16.94 19.21 15.48
C ALA A 143 -15.44 19.50 15.64
N VAL A 144 -14.60 18.47 15.78
CA VAL A 144 -13.14 18.62 15.72
C VAL A 144 -12.71 19.17 14.35
N ILE A 145 -13.29 18.66 13.25
CA ILE A 145 -13.01 19.15 11.89
C ILE A 145 -13.54 20.59 11.69
N ALA A 146 -14.80 20.84 12.04
CA ALA A 146 -15.48 22.13 11.87
C ALA A 146 -14.84 23.28 12.66
N GLY A 147 -14.26 22.98 13.83
CA GLY A 147 -13.57 23.96 14.67
C GLY A 147 -12.25 24.45 14.10
N VAL A 148 -11.66 23.73 13.14
CA VAL A 148 -10.41 24.10 12.45
C VAL A 148 -10.69 24.55 11.01
N TYR A 149 -11.68 23.97 10.33
CA TYR A 149 -12.06 24.31 8.96
C TYR A 149 -13.53 24.79 8.84
N PRO A 150 -13.85 26.06 9.13
CA PRO A 150 -15.23 26.56 9.07
C PRO A 150 -15.87 26.47 7.68
N ASN A 151 -15.06 26.63 6.63
CA ASN A 151 -15.45 26.49 5.23
C ASN A 151 -15.70 25.04 4.79
N TRP A 152 -15.20 24.05 5.53
CA TRP A 152 -15.43 22.64 5.21
C TRP A 152 -16.77 22.14 5.68
N VAL A 153 -17.35 22.75 6.71
CA VAL A 153 -18.76 22.53 7.05
C VAL A 153 -19.63 22.87 5.84
N GLU A 154 -19.33 23.97 5.15
CA GLU A 154 -20.11 24.45 3.99
C GLU A 154 -19.92 23.58 2.75
N ILE A 155 -18.73 23.00 2.54
CA ILE A 155 -18.51 22.00 1.48
C ILE A 155 -19.22 20.69 1.84
N LEU A 156 -19.00 20.15 3.03
CA LEU A 156 -19.52 18.84 3.45
C LEU A 156 -21.04 18.82 3.67
N SER A 157 -21.67 19.99 3.89
CA SER A 157 -23.12 20.17 3.97
C SER A 157 -23.70 20.88 2.73
N GLY A 158 -22.91 21.07 1.67
CA GLY A 158 -23.33 21.78 0.45
C GLY A 158 -24.14 20.89 -0.49
N SER A 159 -25.12 21.48 -1.19
CA SER A 159 -25.91 20.82 -2.23
C SER A 159 -25.04 20.16 -3.30
N ASP A 160 -24.05 20.90 -3.78
CA ASP A 160 -23.22 20.52 -4.93
C ASP A 160 -22.32 19.31 -4.60
N PHE A 161 -21.85 19.23 -3.35
CA PHE A 161 -21.10 18.09 -2.83
C PHE A 161 -21.99 16.87 -2.61
N GLU A 162 -23.25 17.09 -2.24
CA GLU A 162 -24.24 16.03 -2.09
C GLU A 162 -24.72 15.47 -3.43
N GLU A 163 -25.00 16.32 -4.41
CA GLU A 163 -25.30 15.92 -5.79
C GLU A 163 -24.12 15.15 -6.41
N TRP A 164 -22.89 15.60 -6.17
CA TRP A 164 -21.67 14.87 -6.55
C TRP A 164 -21.59 13.47 -5.91
N ILE A 165 -21.90 13.33 -4.61
CA ILE A 165 -21.97 12.01 -3.96
C ILE A 165 -23.15 11.18 -4.52
N ALA A 166 -24.30 11.80 -4.78
CA ALA A 166 -25.50 11.13 -5.26
C ALA A 166 -25.34 10.57 -6.67
N GLY A 167 -24.57 11.26 -7.53
CA GLY A 167 -24.22 10.85 -8.89
C GLY A 167 -23.16 9.73 -8.98
N GLN A 168 -22.53 9.34 -7.86
CA GLN A 168 -21.56 8.23 -7.86
C GLN A 168 -22.26 6.86 -7.97
N PRO A 169 -21.57 5.86 -8.56
CA PRO A 169 -22.01 4.47 -8.52
C PRO A 169 -22.25 3.99 -7.09
N ASP A 170 -23.23 3.11 -6.90
CA ASP A 170 -23.73 2.71 -5.58
C ASP A 170 -22.67 2.24 -4.54
N PRO A 171 -21.56 1.54 -4.88
CA PRO A 171 -20.49 1.27 -3.91
C PRO A 171 -19.68 2.52 -3.51
N ASP A 172 -19.26 3.33 -4.48
CA ASP A 172 -18.47 4.53 -4.24
C ASP A 172 -19.30 5.58 -3.49
N ARG A 173 -20.57 5.74 -3.85
CA ARG A 173 -21.54 6.55 -3.11
C ARG A 173 -21.63 6.14 -1.64
N LYS A 174 -21.75 4.84 -1.34
CA LYS A 174 -21.80 4.32 0.04
C LYS A 174 -20.50 4.60 0.80
N LEU A 175 -19.35 4.44 0.14
CA LEU A 175 -18.02 4.72 0.71
C LEU A 175 -17.81 6.22 0.97
N SER A 176 -18.21 7.09 0.03
CA SER A 176 -18.17 8.55 0.16
C SER A 176 -19.09 9.04 1.28
N LEU A 177 -20.31 8.50 1.38
CA LEU A 177 -21.21 8.75 2.51
C LEU A 177 -20.62 8.27 3.85
N GLN A 178 -19.97 7.11 3.88
CA GLN A 178 -19.28 6.62 5.07
C GLN A 178 -18.14 7.56 5.48
N ARG A 179 -17.28 7.97 4.54
CA ARG A 179 -16.18 8.93 4.79
C ARG A 179 -16.70 10.28 5.27
N ARG A 180 -17.77 10.82 4.67
CA ARG A 180 -18.46 12.07 5.09
C ARG A 180 -19.02 11.98 6.53
N ARG A 181 -19.45 10.79 6.97
CA ARG A 181 -20.09 10.57 8.29
C ARG A 181 -19.13 10.22 9.42
N SER A 182 -18.14 9.37 9.15
CA SER A 182 -17.29 8.75 10.18
C SER A 182 -15.87 8.47 9.72
N GLY A 183 -15.44 9.09 8.62
CA GLY A 183 -14.04 9.07 8.22
C GLY A 183 -13.15 9.82 9.22
N ASP A 184 -11.90 9.38 9.33
CA ASP A 184 -10.87 10.19 9.99
C ASP A 184 -10.55 11.47 9.18
N ALA A 185 -9.78 12.39 9.77
CA ALA A 185 -9.43 13.65 9.11
C ALA A 185 -8.81 13.42 7.73
N SER A 186 -7.89 12.46 7.58
CA SER A 186 -7.26 12.18 6.28
C SER A 186 -8.26 11.65 5.24
N GLN A 187 -9.23 10.85 5.66
CA GLN A 187 -10.29 10.33 4.78
C GLN A 187 -11.28 11.42 4.34
N VAL A 188 -11.59 12.38 5.21
CA VAL A 188 -12.41 13.55 4.88
C VAL A 188 -11.65 14.53 3.98
N ILE A 189 -10.36 14.79 4.28
CA ILE A 189 -9.45 15.57 3.42
C ILE A 189 -9.40 14.94 2.01
N ALA A 190 -9.20 13.62 1.92
CA ALA A 190 -9.15 12.90 0.65
C ALA A 190 -10.48 12.95 -0.13
N LEU A 191 -11.63 12.86 0.55
CA LEU A 191 -12.95 12.99 -0.07
C LEU A 191 -13.19 14.40 -0.64
N ILE A 192 -12.80 15.44 0.11
CA ILE A 192 -12.88 16.83 -0.35
C ILE A 192 -11.90 17.08 -1.51
N ARG A 193 -10.69 16.52 -1.48
CA ARG A 193 -9.75 16.54 -2.62
C ARG A 193 -10.33 15.87 -3.86
N GLN A 194 -11.04 14.75 -3.70
CA GLN A 194 -11.67 14.04 -4.81
C GLN A 194 -12.71 14.94 -5.48
N TYR A 195 -13.63 15.53 -4.70
CA TYR A 195 -14.61 16.52 -5.18
C TYR A 195 -13.96 17.74 -5.85
N GLN A 196 -12.94 18.33 -5.23
CA GLN A 196 -12.29 19.55 -5.74
C GLN A 196 -11.45 19.34 -7.01
N ARG A 197 -11.00 18.10 -7.25
CA ARG A 197 -10.26 17.68 -8.46
C ARG A 197 -11.17 17.48 -9.68
N GLU A 198 -12.50 17.59 -9.54
CA GLU A 198 -13.45 17.39 -10.64
C GLU A 198 -13.64 18.64 -11.56
N PRO A 199 -14.15 18.48 -12.80
CA PRO A 199 -14.96 17.38 -13.34
C PRO A 199 -14.26 16.03 -13.30
N ALA A 200 -15.01 14.96 -12.95
CA ALA A 200 -14.53 13.58 -12.82
C ALA A 200 -13.37 13.33 -13.78
N PRO A 201 -12.15 13.05 -13.27
CA PRO A 201 -10.95 13.08 -14.10
C PRO A 201 -11.21 12.18 -15.29
N VAL A 202 -11.18 12.77 -16.50
CA VAL A 202 -11.25 12.02 -17.76
C VAL A 202 -10.33 10.84 -17.58
N ARG A 203 -10.89 9.62 -17.48
CA ARG A 203 -10.15 8.42 -17.05
C ARG A 203 -8.92 8.34 -17.96
N ARG A 204 -7.78 8.81 -17.44
CA ARG A 204 -6.54 8.78 -18.21
C ARG A 204 -6.31 7.30 -18.52
N PRO A 205 -5.99 6.92 -19.76
CA PRO A 205 -5.70 5.52 -20.07
C PRO A 205 -4.75 5.00 -19.00
N LEU A 206 -5.16 3.94 -18.30
CA LEU A 206 -4.39 3.37 -17.20
C LEU A 206 -2.98 3.13 -17.71
N ALA A 207 -1.98 3.68 -17.00
CA ALA A 207 -0.61 3.55 -17.45
C ALA A 207 -0.29 2.05 -17.63
N PRO A 208 0.24 1.64 -18.80
CA PRO A 208 0.60 0.25 -19.05
C PRO A 208 1.44 -0.29 -17.91
N ILE A 209 1.28 -1.57 -17.57
CA ILE A 209 1.95 -2.22 -16.42
C ILE A 209 3.47 -2.09 -16.46
N GLU A 210 4.04 -1.92 -17.66
CA GLU A 210 5.45 -1.65 -17.95
C GLU A 210 5.92 -0.24 -17.54
N ARG A 211 5.01 0.63 -17.11
CA ARG A 211 5.28 1.99 -16.61
C ARG A 211 5.15 2.02 -15.09
N THR A 212 6.20 2.47 -14.42
CA THR A 212 6.20 2.73 -12.98
C THR A 212 6.31 4.22 -12.71
N PHE A 213 5.88 4.66 -11.54
CA PHE A 213 5.95 6.05 -11.13
C PHE A 213 7.05 6.25 -10.09
N GLY A 214 7.93 7.23 -10.26
CA GLY A 214 9.02 7.44 -9.30
C GLY A 214 10.02 8.51 -9.72
N TYR A 215 11.01 8.76 -8.86
CA TYR A 215 12.05 9.77 -9.10
C TYR A 215 13.41 9.11 -9.38
N ASP A 216 13.89 9.29 -10.61
CA ASP A 216 15.25 8.93 -11.02
C ASP A 216 16.06 10.19 -11.42
N PRO A 217 16.96 10.69 -10.56
CA PRO A 217 17.81 11.84 -10.88
C PRO A 217 18.87 11.54 -11.95
N LYS A 218 19.17 10.29 -12.29
CA LYS A 218 20.14 9.97 -13.37
C LYS A 218 19.52 10.12 -14.76
N ARG A 219 18.19 10.05 -14.87
CA ARG A 219 17.47 10.25 -16.12
C ARG A 219 17.60 11.69 -16.63
N THR A 220 17.83 12.65 -15.73
CA THR A 220 18.03 14.07 -16.05
C THR A 220 19.49 14.46 -16.30
N GLU A 221 20.47 13.61 -15.95
CA GLU A 221 21.90 13.88 -16.15
C GLU A 221 22.38 13.77 -17.62
N LYS A 222 21.62 13.15 -18.53
CA LYS A 222 21.97 13.04 -19.96
C LYS A 222 21.64 14.31 -20.76
N ILE A 223 22.23 15.43 -20.32
CA ILE A 223 21.98 16.78 -20.83
C ILE A 223 22.49 16.98 -22.27
N GLY A 224 23.59 16.30 -22.65
CA GLY A 224 24.26 16.52 -23.95
C GLY A 224 23.42 16.25 -25.19
N ASP A 225 22.54 15.25 -25.15
CA ASP A 225 21.72 14.86 -26.31
C ASP A 225 20.42 15.69 -26.42
N LEU A 226 19.94 16.28 -25.32
CA LEU A 226 18.70 17.07 -25.28
C LEU A 226 18.84 18.43 -25.96
N ALA A 227 20.02 19.05 -25.88
CA ALA A 227 20.30 20.30 -26.58
C ALA A 227 20.23 20.14 -28.11
N ALA A 228 20.74 19.03 -28.65
CA ALA A 228 20.67 18.73 -30.08
C ALA A 228 19.24 18.47 -30.57
N VAL A 229 18.41 17.80 -29.74
CA VAL A 229 16.96 17.64 -29.99
C VAL A 229 16.28 19.02 -30.00
N ALA A 230 16.61 19.89 -29.05
CA ALA A 230 16.01 21.22 -28.95
C ALA A 230 16.39 22.15 -30.12
N ASP A 231 17.66 22.14 -30.52
CA ASP A 231 18.13 22.90 -31.69
C ASP A 231 17.44 22.46 -32.98
N ARG A 232 17.16 21.16 -33.13
CA ARG A 232 16.40 20.65 -34.27
C ARG A 232 14.96 21.15 -34.27
N LEU A 233 14.32 21.19 -33.11
CA LEU A 233 12.92 21.60 -32.95
C LEU A 233 12.68 23.12 -33.01
N LYS A 234 13.74 23.95 -33.06
CA LYS A 234 13.61 25.40 -33.31
C LYS A 234 12.90 25.72 -34.62
N SER A 235 12.94 24.83 -35.62
CA SER A 235 12.20 24.96 -36.88
C SER A 235 10.67 24.97 -36.68
N LEU A 236 10.17 24.31 -35.63
CA LEU A 236 8.75 24.23 -35.28
C LEU A 236 8.29 25.37 -34.35
N SER A 237 9.21 26.25 -33.93
CA SER A 237 8.92 27.35 -33.00
C SER A 237 7.84 28.28 -33.55
N GLY A 238 6.69 28.35 -32.88
CA GLY A 238 5.63 29.31 -33.16
C GLY A 238 4.61 28.91 -34.24
N HIS A 239 4.64 27.69 -34.78
CA HIS A 239 3.59 27.17 -35.69
C HIS A 239 2.94 25.88 -35.13
N LEU A 240 1.69 25.62 -35.56
CA LEU A 240 0.71 24.71 -34.93
C LEU A 240 1.07 23.21 -35.02
N PRO A 241 0.63 22.42 -34.03
CA PRO A 241 -0.58 21.60 -34.28
C PRO A 241 -1.62 21.57 -33.14
N GLU A 242 -2.89 21.49 -33.54
CA GLU A 242 -4.07 21.69 -32.68
C GLU A 242 -4.31 20.57 -31.64
N HIS A 243 -3.78 19.37 -31.86
CA HIS A 243 -4.08 18.17 -31.06
C HIS A 243 -2.88 17.23 -30.91
N GLU A 244 -2.87 16.49 -29.81
CA GLU A 244 -1.75 15.65 -29.33
C GLU A 244 -1.17 14.68 -30.37
N ARG A 245 -2.03 13.99 -31.14
CA ARG A 245 -1.58 12.97 -32.09
C ARG A 245 -0.78 13.58 -33.24
N ILE A 246 -1.18 14.77 -33.67
CA ILE A 246 -0.56 15.53 -34.77
C ILE A 246 0.78 16.12 -34.28
N PHE A 247 0.85 16.58 -33.03
CA PHE A 247 2.09 16.99 -32.38
C PHE A 247 3.13 15.86 -32.36
N ASP A 248 2.75 14.68 -31.85
CA ASP A 248 3.68 13.55 -31.76
C ASP A 248 4.12 13.04 -33.14
N GLU A 249 3.30 13.20 -34.18
CA GLU A 249 3.64 12.86 -35.57
C GLU A 249 4.67 13.84 -36.16
N TYR A 250 4.42 15.16 -36.13
CA TYR A 250 5.38 16.15 -36.65
C TYR A 250 6.71 16.17 -35.91
N VAL A 251 6.70 16.05 -34.57
CA VAL A 251 7.93 16.02 -33.78
C VAL A 251 8.75 14.74 -34.09
N ARG A 252 8.10 13.62 -34.44
CA ARG A 252 8.80 12.41 -34.91
C ARG A 252 9.38 12.58 -36.32
N GLU A 253 8.71 13.32 -37.20
CA GLU A 253 9.19 13.60 -38.56
C GLU A 253 10.43 14.53 -38.54
N GLU A 254 10.38 15.63 -37.80
CA GLU A 254 11.45 16.64 -37.74
C GLU A 254 12.74 16.11 -37.04
N LEU A 255 12.58 15.18 -36.11
CA LEU A 255 13.68 14.44 -35.44
C LEU A 255 14.21 13.26 -36.27
N GLY A 256 13.68 13.03 -37.48
CA GLY A 256 14.14 11.99 -38.39
C GLY A 256 15.65 12.07 -38.67
N GLY A 257 16.37 11.00 -38.30
CA GLY A 257 17.83 10.90 -38.47
C GLY A 257 18.67 11.18 -37.22
N ILE A 258 18.06 11.60 -36.10
CA ILE A 258 18.75 11.75 -34.80
C ILE A 258 18.39 10.57 -33.88
N VAL A 259 19.36 10.06 -33.12
CA VAL A 259 19.08 9.11 -32.03
C VAL A 259 18.49 9.86 -30.85
N VAL A 260 17.16 9.97 -30.82
CA VAL A 260 16.44 10.68 -29.75
C VAL A 260 16.56 9.92 -28.42
N PRO A 261 17.01 10.56 -27.31
CA PRO A 261 17.07 9.92 -26.01
C PRO A 261 15.69 9.45 -25.52
N LYS A 262 15.64 8.29 -24.86
CA LYS A 262 14.41 7.80 -24.20
C LYS A 262 13.91 8.87 -23.21
N GLY A 263 12.70 9.37 -23.42
CA GLY A 263 12.07 10.43 -22.61
C GLY A 263 12.18 11.86 -23.18
N ALA A 264 13.08 12.13 -24.14
CA ALA A 264 13.23 13.48 -24.71
C ALA A 264 11.95 13.98 -25.38
N LEU A 265 11.24 13.11 -26.11
CA LEU A 265 9.92 13.40 -26.70
C LEU A 265 8.88 13.82 -25.64
N ALA A 266 8.89 13.21 -24.46
CA ALA A 266 7.97 13.55 -23.37
C ALA A 266 8.30 14.92 -22.75
N LEU A 267 9.59 15.26 -22.62
CA LEU A 267 10.05 16.59 -22.17
C LEU A 267 9.70 17.69 -23.18
N VAL A 268 9.93 17.44 -24.47
CA VAL A 268 9.52 18.34 -25.57
C VAL A 268 8.01 18.58 -25.53
N LYS A 269 7.21 17.51 -25.40
CA LYS A 269 5.75 17.55 -25.31
C LYS A 269 5.24 18.32 -24.09
N ARG A 270 5.90 18.14 -22.93
CA ARG A 270 5.66 18.88 -21.68
C ARG A 270 5.88 20.38 -21.86
N HIS A 271 7.06 20.80 -22.32
CA HIS A 271 7.37 22.22 -22.48
C HIS A 271 6.61 22.88 -23.63
N SER A 272 6.10 22.07 -24.57
CA SER A 272 5.23 22.53 -25.65
C SER A 272 3.75 22.51 -25.30
N ARG A 273 3.34 22.03 -24.12
CA ARG A 273 1.93 22.02 -23.73
C ARG A 273 1.51 23.42 -23.29
N VAL A 274 0.46 23.96 -23.92
CA VAL A 274 -0.14 25.25 -23.54
C VAL A 274 -1.63 25.06 -23.26
N ASP A 275 -2.13 25.77 -22.24
CA ASP A 275 -3.56 25.82 -21.95
C ASP A 275 -4.20 26.95 -22.75
N ALA A 276 -5.22 26.62 -23.54
CA ALA A 276 -6.08 27.59 -24.21
C ALA A 276 -7.50 27.48 -23.66
N TYR A 277 -8.34 28.47 -23.95
CA TYR A 277 -9.72 28.53 -23.48
C TYR A 277 -10.66 28.68 -24.67
N LEU A 278 -11.63 27.77 -24.79
CA LEU A 278 -12.59 27.70 -25.89
C LEU A 278 -13.96 27.29 -25.32
N VAL A 279 -14.98 28.12 -25.53
CA VAL A 279 -16.36 27.74 -25.23
C VAL A 279 -16.85 26.82 -26.34
N ASN A 280 -17.16 25.57 -26.00
CA ASN A 280 -17.67 24.56 -26.92
C ASN A 280 -19.13 24.17 -26.61
N ASP A 281 -19.80 23.51 -27.54
CA ASP A 281 -21.22 23.13 -27.37
C ASP A 281 -21.45 22.16 -26.21
N GLU A 282 -20.47 21.32 -25.86
CA GLU A 282 -20.57 20.39 -24.72
C GLU A 282 -20.60 21.16 -23.39
N LEU A 283 -19.76 22.17 -23.22
CA LEU A 283 -19.76 23.08 -22.07
C LEU A 283 -21.09 23.82 -21.95
N LEU A 284 -21.61 24.36 -23.07
CA LEU A 284 -22.89 25.07 -23.08
C LEU A 284 -24.08 24.15 -22.75
N GLN A 285 -24.05 22.90 -23.22
CA GLN A 285 -25.06 21.89 -22.85
C GLN A 285 -24.96 21.50 -21.37
N ARG A 286 -23.74 21.35 -20.85
CA ARG A 286 -23.49 21.01 -19.44
C ARG A 286 -23.95 22.13 -18.50
N LEU A 287 -23.59 23.39 -18.78
CA LEU A 287 -24.04 24.54 -18.01
C LEU A 287 -25.56 24.70 -18.03
N ARG A 288 -26.22 24.45 -19.17
CA ARG A 288 -27.69 24.41 -19.26
C ARG A 288 -28.29 23.30 -18.38
N ALA A 289 -27.67 22.12 -18.34
CA ALA A 289 -28.10 21.01 -17.49
C ALA A 289 -27.89 21.31 -15.99
N GLU A 290 -26.83 22.04 -15.64
CA GLU A 290 -26.52 22.52 -14.28
C GLU A 290 -27.33 23.77 -13.86
N GLY A 291 -28.48 24.02 -14.50
CA GLY A 291 -29.41 25.08 -14.12
C GLY A 291 -28.96 26.51 -14.42
N MET A 292 -27.94 26.71 -15.27
CA MET A 292 -27.55 28.06 -15.70
C MET A 292 -28.70 28.73 -16.48
N PRO A 293 -29.03 30.01 -16.22
CA PRO A 293 -30.07 30.72 -16.95
C PRO A 293 -29.84 30.70 -18.46
N GLU A 294 -30.89 30.42 -19.24
CA GLU A 294 -30.81 30.32 -20.71
C GLU A 294 -30.22 31.59 -21.35
N ALA A 295 -30.51 32.76 -20.79
CA ALA A 295 -29.91 34.04 -21.21
C ALA A 295 -28.38 34.08 -21.02
N ALA A 296 -27.85 33.50 -19.94
CA ALA A 296 -26.42 33.42 -19.70
C ALA A 296 -25.75 32.36 -20.60
N VAL A 297 -26.44 31.24 -20.90
CA VAL A 297 -25.96 30.27 -21.90
C VAL A 297 -25.94 30.88 -23.31
N ILE A 298 -26.89 31.76 -23.64
CA ILE A 298 -26.89 32.53 -24.89
C ILE A 298 -25.73 33.53 -24.93
N ALA A 299 -25.48 34.30 -23.87
CA ALA A 299 -24.34 35.20 -23.78
C ALA A 299 -22.99 34.47 -23.91
N LEU A 300 -22.83 33.32 -23.24
CA LEU A 300 -21.64 32.48 -23.39
C LEU A 300 -21.46 31.94 -24.82
N LYS A 301 -22.55 31.76 -25.58
CA LYS A 301 -22.49 31.32 -26.97
C LYS A 301 -21.89 32.38 -27.91
N GLU A 302 -21.88 33.65 -27.53
CA GLU A 302 -21.16 34.70 -28.28
C GLU A 302 -19.63 34.51 -28.23
N LEU A 303 -19.13 33.78 -27.22
CA LEU A 303 -17.73 33.38 -27.07
C LEU A 303 -17.40 32.06 -27.80
N ALA A 304 -18.42 31.34 -28.30
CA ALA A 304 -18.22 30.04 -28.92
C ALA A 304 -17.51 30.16 -30.27
N GLY A 305 -16.52 29.30 -30.50
CA GLY A 305 -15.69 29.32 -31.71
C GLY A 305 -14.55 30.35 -31.71
N LYS A 306 -14.36 31.12 -30.63
CA LYS A 306 -13.16 31.92 -30.40
C LYS A 306 -12.29 31.26 -29.33
N GLU A 307 -11.01 31.07 -29.65
CA GLU A 307 -10.02 30.50 -28.74
C GLU A 307 -9.16 31.61 -28.13
N TYR A 308 -8.92 31.54 -26.82
CA TYR A 308 -8.21 32.54 -26.02
C TYR A 308 -6.91 31.95 -25.47
N ALA A 309 -5.83 32.72 -25.51
CA ALA A 309 -4.48 32.20 -25.30
C ALA A 309 -4.12 32.00 -23.82
N ASN A 310 -4.88 32.57 -22.88
CA ASN A 310 -4.65 32.44 -21.46
C ASN A 310 -5.92 32.65 -20.63
N ALA A 311 -5.87 32.21 -19.36
CA ALA A 311 -7.01 32.22 -18.46
C ALA A 311 -7.52 33.62 -18.11
N GLN A 312 -6.65 34.64 -18.14
CA GLN A 312 -6.98 35.99 -17.70
C GLN A 312 -7.68 36.76 -18.82
N GLU A 313 -7.14 36.69 -20.04
CA GLU A 313 -7.82 37.17 -21.26
C GLU A 313 -9.22 36.54 -21.40
N PHE A 314 -9.35 35.23 -21.16
CA PHE A 314 -10.66 34.57 -21.17
C PHE A 314 -11.59 35.10 -20.06
N GLN A 315 -11.08 35.31 -18.84
CA GLN A 315 -11.88 35.83 -17.72
C GLN A 315 -12.31 37.29 -17.91
N ASP A 316 -11.45 38.13 -18.46
CA ASP A 316 -11.76 39.54 -18.74
C ASP A 316 -12.87 39.63 -19.80
N VAL A 317 -12.74 38.90 -20.91
CA VAL A 317 -13.76 38.84 -21.97
C VAL A 317 -15.05 38.15 -21.51
N LEU A 318 -14.94 37.08 -20.71
CA LEU A 318 -16.10 36.43 -20.08
C LEU A 318 -16.90 37.42 -19.23
N ARG A 319 -16.21 38.26 -18.45
CA ARG A 319 -16.84 39.29 -17.62
C ARG A 319 -17.46 40.41 -18.45
N GLU A 320 -16.77 40.89 -19.47
CA GLU A 320 -17.29 41.92 -20.40
C GLU A 320 -18.55 41.45 -21.13
N THR A 321 -18.56 40.22 -21.67
CA THR A 321 -19.74 39.64 -22.32
C THR A 321 -20.88 39.35 -21.33
N ALA A 322 -20.58 38.99 -20.09
CA ALA A 322 -21.59 38.81 -19.05
C ALA A 322 -22.23 40.14 -18.61
N ASP A 323 -21.43 41.20 -18.47
CA ASP A 323 -21.88 42.55 -18.10
C ASP A 323 -22.75 43.15 -19.23
N ALA A 324 -22.29 43.05 -20.49
CA ALA A 324 -23.02 43.53 -21.67
C ALA A 324 -24.39 42.85 -21.92
N ASN A 325 -24.63 41.69 -21.30
CA ASN A 325 -25.87 40.91 -21.42
C ASN A 325 -26.71 40.89 -20.11
N ASP A 326 -26.39 41.72 -19.10
CA ASP A 326 -27.02 41.72 -17.77
C ASP A 326 -26.97 40.34 -17.04
N GLN A 327 -25.98 39.49 -17.36
CA GLN A 327 -25.81 38.13 -16.80
C GLN A 327 -24.65 37.98 -15.82
N LEU A 328 -24.02 39.09 -15.41
CA LEU A 328 -22.83 39.09 -14.54
C LEU A 328 -23.01 38.21 -13.30
N ASP A 329 -24.10 38.36 -12.54
CA ASP A 329 -24.37 37.53 -11.35
C ASP A 329 -24.57 36.03 -11.66
N ALA A 330 -25.07 35.67 -12.84
CA ALA A 330 -25.26 34.28 -13.25
C ALA A 330 -23.92 33.64 -13.68
N VAL A 331 -23.10 34.40 -14.39
CA VAL A 331 -21.75 33.99 -14.80
C VAL A 331 -20.82 33.91 -13.59
N GLU A 332 -20.82 34.90 -12.69
CA GLU A 332 -19.88 34.91 -11.56
C GLU A 332 -20.15 33.81 -10.53
N ARG A 333 -21.41 33.35 -10.38
CA ARG A 333 -21.75 32.16 -9.58
C ARG A 333 -21.18 30.85 -10.13
N LYS A 334 -21.05 30.72 -11.46
CA LYS A 334 -20.45 29.55 -12.14
C LYS A 334 -19.11 29.83 -12.81
N ARG A 335 -18.44 30.93 -12.45
CA ARG A 335 -17.20 31.41 -13.07
C ARG A 335 -16.11 30.37 -13.13
N LEU A 336 -15.93 29.64 -12.02
CA LEU A 336 -14.94 28.57 -11.91
C LEU A 336 -15.29 27.39 -12.81
N ASP A 337 -16.57 27.03 -12.92
CA ASP A 337 -17.05 25.93 -13.76
C ASP A 337 -16.88 26.28 -15.25
N ILE A 338 -17.23 27.51 -15.64
CA ILE A 338 -17.07 28.03 -17.00
C ILE A 338 -15.58 28.07 -17.38
N VAL A 339 -14.71 28.63 -16.53
CA VAL A 339 -13.26 28.71 -16.79
C VAL A 339 -12.60 27.33 -16.80
N ARG A 340 -13.01 26.40 -15.92
CA ARG A 340 -12.51 25.02 -15.93
C ARG A 340 -12.98 24.25 -17.16
N GLY A 341 -14.25 24.37 -17.51
CA GLY A 341 -14.89 23.65 -18.61
C GLY A 341 -14.50 24.17 -20.00
N ALA A 342 -14.12 25.45 -20.11
CA ALA A 342 -13.59 26.03 -21.34
C ALA A 342 -12.10 25.70 -21.58
N ARG A 343 -11.37 25.18 -20.59
CA ARG A 343 -9.93 24.90 -20.72
C ARG A 343 -9.69 23.71 -21.66
N VAL A 344 -9.03 23.97 -22.78
CA VAL A 344 -8.57 22.97 -23.74
C VAL A 344 -7.04 22.92 -23.75
N VAL A 345 -6.48 21.74 -24.02
CA VAL A 345 -5.02 21.55 -24.09
C VAL A 345 -4.58 21.61 -25.53
N ARG A 346 -3.65 22.51 -25.83
CA ARG A 346 -2.97 22.65 -27.13
C ARG A 346 -1.48 22.35 -27.00
N TYR A 347 -0.83 22.19 -28.15
CA TYR A 347 0.61 22.01 -28.22
C TYR A 347 1.24 23.06 -29.16
N GLN A 348 2.19 23.83 -28.64
CA GLN A 348 2.95 24.84 -29.36
C GLN A 348 4.40 24.76 -28.91
N VAL A 349 5.34 24.52 -29.83
CA VAL A 349 6.78 24.53 -29.52
C VAL A 349 7.19 25.96 -29.16
N PRO A 350 7.68 26.23 -27.93
CA PRO A 350 8.01 27.58 -27.53
C PRO A 350 9.43 27.96 -27.99
N ALA A 351 9.67 29.23 -28.29
CA ALA A 351 10.95 29.71 -28.81
C ALA A 351 12.13 29.50 -27.83
N ASP A 352 11.83 29.45 -26.53
CA ASP A 352 12.77 29.19 -25.43
C ASP A 352 12.92 27.69 -25.11
N LEU A 353 12.38 26.77 -25.92
CA LEU A 353 12.46 25.32 -25.67
C LEU A 353 13.90 24.84 -25.46
N ALA A 354 14.85 25.39 -26.22
CA ALA A 354 16.28 25.05 -26.06
C ALA A 354 16.86 25.56 -24.74
N GLU A 355 16.43 26.71 -24.24
CA GLU A 355 16.86 27.21 -22.93
C GLU A 355 16.18 26.43 -21.81
N LYS A 356 14.89 26.06 -21.95
CA LYS A 356 14.17 25.19 -21.00
C LYS A 356 14.76 23.79 -20.90
N LEU A 357 15.19 23.21 -22.03
CA LEU A 357 15.85 21.90 -22.06
C LEU A 357 17.33 21.96 -21.61
N ALA A 358 18.05 23.07 -21.86
CA ALA A 358 19.43 23.26 -21.44
C ALA A 358 19.60 23.73 -19.98
N ALA A 359 18.62 24.45 -19.43
CA ALA A 359 18.54 24.79 -18.01
C ALA A 359 18.30 23.56 -17.11
N GLY A 360 17.88 22.44 -17.71
CA GLY A 360 18.21 21.09 -17.24
C GLY A 360 17.68 20.72 -15.86
N THR A 361 16.36 20.56 -15.74
CA THR A 361 15.67 19.50 -14.94
C THR A 361 16.15 19.16 -13.52
N GLN A 362 16.95 20.00 -12.87
CA GLN A 362 17.11 19.99 -11.42
C GLN A 362 15.90 20.73 -10.83
N PRO A 363 15.01 20.05 -10.09
CA PRO A 363 13.93 20.74 -9.39
C PRO A 363 14.52 21.78 -8.43
N ASP A 364 13.74 22.81 -8.11
CA ASP A 364 14.11 23.80 -7.09
C ASP A 364 14.69 23.09 -5.85
N PRO A 365 15.81 23.54 -5.25
CA PRO A 365 16.46 22.78 -4.18
C PRO A 365 15.55 22.44 -2.99
N ALA A 366 14.49 23.22 -2.73
CA ALA A 366 13.46 22.87 -1.74
C ALA A 366 12.58 21.69 -2.19
N LEU A 367 12.21 21.64 -3.47
CA LEU A 367 11.49 20.53 -4.08
C LEU A 367 12.38 19.28 -4.12
N ALA A 368 13.65 19.42 -4.50
CA ALA A 368 14.63 18.34 -4.46
C ALA A 368 14.74 17.73 -3.04
N ALA A 369 14.86 18.58 -2.02
CA ALA A 369 14.96 18.15 -0.61
C ALA A 369 13.68 17.48 -0.09
N LEU A 370 12.49 17.91 -0.54
CA LEU A 370 11.21 17.27 -0.19
C LEU A 370 11.10 15.85 -0.75
N PHE A 371 11.71 15.58 -1.90
CA PHE A 371 11.50 14.35 -2.68
C PHE A 371 12.75 13.48 -2.82
N GLU A 372 13.84 13.79 -2.13
CA GLU A 372 15.03 12.93 -2.04
C GLU A 372 14.70 11.53 -1.49
N GLY A 373 13.65 11.42 -0.65
CA GLY A 373 13.10 10.13 -0.20
C GLY A 373 12.55 9.25 -1.32
N PHE A 374 12.19 9.80 -2.48
CA PHE A 374 11.79 9.01 -3.65
C PHE A 374 12.95 8.49 -4.51
N ARG A 375 14.20 8.85 -4.18
CA ARG A 375 15.35 8.52 -5.03
C ARG A 375 15.51 7.00 -5.17
N ASN A 376 15.35 6.51 -6.40
CA ASN A 376 15.33 5.07 -6.75
C ASN A 376 14.11 4.27 -6.25
N VAL A 377 13.08 4.94 -5.70
CA VAL A 377 11.81 4.29 -5.34
C VAL A 377 10.88 4.34 -6.55
N GLN A 378 10.24 3.22 -6.86
CA GLN A 378 9.27 3.09 -7.95
C GLN A 378 7.97 2.53 -7.40
N TYR A 379 6.84 3.07 -7.85
CA TYR A 379 5.48 2.67 -7.50
C TYR A 379 4.81 2.02 -8.73
N PRO A 380 3.98 0.98 -8.55
CA PRO A 380 3.38 0.27 -9.69
C PRO A 380 2.16 0.99 -10.27
N THR A 381 1.58 1.95 -9.53
CA THR A 381 0.39 2.72 -9.93
C THR A 381 0.57 4.20 -9.65
N ARG A 382 -0.25 5.04 -10.31
CA ARG A 382 -0.20 6.49 -10.13
C ARG A 382 -0.77 6.88 -8.77
N GLU A 383 -1.75 6.11 -8.32
CA GLU A 383 -2.54 6.26 -7.11
C GLU A 383 -1.68 6.08 -5.86
N LEU A 384 -0.81 5.06 -5.85
CA LEU A 384 0.15 4.83 -4.78
C LEU A 384 1.23 5.94 -4.78
N PHE A 385 1.70 6.36 -5.96
CA PHE A 385 2.66 7.46 -6.08
C PHE A 385 2.11 8.83 -5.64
N ASP A 386 0.86 9.16 -6.00
CA ASP A 386 0.17 10.38 -5.57
C ASP A 386 -0.04 10.42 -4.04
N ALA A 387 -0.33 9.27 -3.42
CA ALA A 387 -0.44 9.15 -1.97
C ALA A 387 0.92 9.33 -1.28
N ALA A 388 1.96 8.69 -1.82
CA ALA A 388 3.33 8.89 -1.36
C ALA A 388 3.79 10.35 -1.52
N LEU A 389 3.43 11.05 -2.61
CA LEU A 389 3.79 12.45 -2.83
C LEU A 389 3.28 13.35 -1.70
N ASP A 390 2.04 13.14 -1.27
CA ASP A 390 1.42 13.85 -0.14
C ASP A 390 2.10 13.48 1.19
N TRP A 391 2.44 12.20 1.38
CA TRP A 391 3.21 11.74 2.54
C TRP A 391 4.62 12.35 2.60
N GLN A 392 5.33 12.50 1.49
CA GLN A 392 6.65 13.12 1.48
C GLN A 392 6.58 14.61 1.89
N VAL A 393 5.54 15.34 1.47
CA VAL A 393 5.28 16.71 1.98
C VAL A 393 5.02 16.69 3.49
N ARG A 394 4.20 15.77 3.98
CA ARG A 394 3.91 15.57 5.42
C ARG A 394 5.18 15.28 6.23
N ARG A 395 6.02 14.36 5.75
CA ARG A 395 7.29 13.98 6.38
C ARG A 395 8.32 15.09 6.34
N GLY A 396 8.49 15.73 5.18
CA GLY A 396 9.41 16.85 4.98
C GLY A 396 9.10 18.02 5.92
N LEU A 397 7.82 18.38 6.08
CA LEU A 397 7.44 19.39 7.07
C LEU A 397 7.70 18.91 8.51
N GLY A 398 7.52 17.62 8.82
CA GLY A 398 7.95 17.02 10.09
C GLY A 398 7.25 17.59 11.34
N MET A 399 6.05 18.14 11.16
CA MET A 399 5.20 18.65 12.24
C MET A 399 4.58 17.51 13.04
N CYS A 400 4.32 17.75 14.33
CA CYS A 400 3.70 16.77 15.22
C CYS A 400 4.40 15.39 15.20
N PRO A 401 5.73 15.32 15.42
CA PRO A 401 6.45 14.06 15.45
C PRO A 401 5.93 13.17 16.59
N ASP A 402 5.82 11.86 16.30
CA ASP A 402 5.36 10.89 17.27
C ASP A 402 6.26 10.82 18.51
N LEU A 403 5.65 10.40 19.61
CA LEU A 403 6.36 10.10 20.85
C LEU A 403 7.32 8.92 20.61
N PRO A 404 8.64 9.10 20.75
CA PRO A 404 9.57 7.97 20.71
C PRO A 404 9.26 6.99 21.85
N PRO A 405 9.58 5.69 21.68
CA PRO A 405 9.33 4.68 22.72
C PRO A 405 10.00 5.08 24.04
N LYS A 406 9.28 4.87 25.16
CA LYS A 406 9.71 5.31 26.52
C LYS A 406 11.07 4.76 26.96
N THR A 407 11.46 3.63 26.40
CA THR A 407 12.81 3.08 26.45
C THR A 407 13.35 3.09 25.02
N PRO A 408 14.17 4.07 24.62
CA PRO A 408 14.95 3.92 23.40
C PRO A 408 15.90 2.75 23.62
N ASP A 409 15.80 1.73 22.78
CA ASP A 409 16.93 0.82 22.66
C ASP A 409 18.11 1.62 22.09
N LYS A 410 19.34 1.27 22.46
CA LYS A 410 20.51 2.02 21.98
C LYS A 410 20.68 1.95 20.46
N ASP A 411 20.08 0.93 19.87
CA ASP A 411 20.13 0.61 18.45
C ASP A 411 18.87 1.10 17.70
N THR A 412 17.92 1.77 18.37
CA THR A 412 16.77 2.41 17.70
C THR A 412 17.13 3.84 17.25
N PRO A 413 17.05 4.19 15.95
CA PRO A 413 17.35 5.54 15.49
C PRO A 413 16.45 6.60 16.12
N GLN A 414 17.05 7.70 16.57
CA GLN A 414 16.32 8.76 17.29
C GLN A 414 15.97 9.93 16.36
N GLY A 415 14.67 10.20 16.22
CA GLY A 415 14.11 11.40 15.57
C GLY A 415 13.31 11.11 14.29
N PRO A 416 12.47 12.06 13.83
CA PRO A 416 11.76 11.94 12.56
C PRO A 416 12.77 12.00 11.40
N GLN A 417 13.16 10.84 10.90
CA GLN A 417 14.01 10.69 9.72
C GLN A 417 13.28 11.29 8.49
N GLY A 418 13.98 12.05 7.66
CA GLY A 418 13.44 12.61 6.42
C GLY A 418 12.68 13.94 6.54
N LYS A 419 12.74 14.66 7.68
CA LYS A 419 12.27 16.06 7.73
C LYS A 419 13.26 17.00 7.02
N LEU A 420 12.76 18.07 6.42
CA LEU A 420 13.57 19.18 5.90
C LEU A 420 14.41 19.82 7.00
N ASP A 421 15.60 20.28 6.62
CA ASP A 421 16.42 21.18 7.43
C ASP A 421 15.91 22.64 7.34
N GLU A 422 16.47 23.55 8.15
CA GLU A 422 16.06 24.97 8.09
C GLU A 422 16.37 25.65 6.75
N PRO A 423 17.51 25.41 6.09
CA PRO A 423 17.76 25.91 4.73
C PRO A 423 16.68 25.53 3.71
N ALA A 424 16.30 24.25 3.61
CA ALA A 424 15.27 23.82 2.67
C ALA A 424 13.87 24.32 3.08
N LEU A 425 13.58 24.40 4.38
CA LEU A 425 12.32 24.98 4.87
C LEU A 425 12.21 26.47 4.53
N ALA A 426 13.31 27.23 4.63
CA ALA A 426 13.33 28.65 4.26
C ALA A 426 13.18 28.88 2.75
N GLN A 427 13.73 28.01 1.91
CA GLN A 427 13.49 28.03 0.46
C GLN A 427 12.04 27.68 0.12
N LEU A 428 11.44 26.71 0.82
CA LEU A 428 10.02 26.40 0.71
C LEU A 428 9.13 27.59 1.15
N GLU A 429 9.54 28.35 2.17
CA GLU A 429 8.87 29.59 2.57
C GLU A 429 8.94 30.66 1.47
N VAL A 430 10.07 30.78 0.76
CA VAL A 430 10.22 31.66 -0.42
C VAL A 430 9.29 31.23 -1.57
N LEU A 431 9.22 29.93 -1.88
CA LEU A 431 8.29 29.39 -2.89
C LEU A 431 6.81 29.63 -2.56
N MET A 432 6.48 29.76 -1.27
CA MET A 432 5.13 29.97 -0.76
C MET A 432 4.79 31.45 -0.48
N GLN A 433 5.66 32.40 -0.85
CA GLN A 433 5.39 33.83 -0.66
C GLN A 433 4.08 34.27 -1.33
N GLY A 434 3.28 35.05 -0.61
CA GLY A 434 1.95 35.49 -1.05
C GLY A 434 0.83 34.45 -0.85
N ARG A 435 1.07 33.34 -0.13
CA ARG A 435 0.05 32.35 0.25
C ARG A 435 -0.28 32.40 1.75
N GLU A 436 -1.47 31.93 2.12
CA GLU A 436 -1.94 31.85 3.51
C GLU A 436 -1.35 30.63 4.28
N VAL A 437 -0.02 30.57 4.38
CA VAL A 437 0.70 29.50 5.11
C VAL A 437 1.66 30.12 6.12
N SER A 438 1.49 29.79 7.41
CA SER A 438 2.35 30.30 8.49
C SER A 438 3.52 29.37 8.77
N PHE A 439 4.69 29.67 8.20
CA PHE A 439 5.92 28.91 8.45
C PHE A 439 6.40 29.01 9.91
N ASP A 440 6.10 30.09 10.61
CA ASP A 440 6.32 30.19 12.07
C ASP A 440 5.46 29.20 12.87
N ARG A 441 4.24 28.89 12.39
CA ARG A 441 3.41 27.86 13.02
C ARG A 441 3.94 26.46 12.70
N ILE A 442 4.39 26.23 11.47
CA ILE A 442 5.10 25.00 11.07
C ILE A 442 6.31 24.75 11.99
N ARG A 443 7.17 25.76 12.20
CA ARG A 443 8.32 25.68 13.13
C ARG A 443 7.89 25.29 14.55
N LYS A 444 6.87 25.94 15.11
CA LYS A 444 6.32 25.61 16.45
C LYS A 444 5.77 24.19 16.56
N LEU A 445 5.12 23.68 15.51
CA LEU A 445 4.56 22.31 15.49
C LEU A 445 5.65 21.23 15.29
N ARG A 446 6.80 21.57 14.68
CA ARG A 446 7.99 20.70 14.56
C ARG A 446 8.73 20.50 15.90
N GLU A 447 8.57 21.42 16.85
CA GLU A 447 9.18 21.34 18.19
C GLU A 447 8.33 20.57 19.22
N ARG A 448 7.06 20.25 18.89
CA ARG A 448 6.16 19.49 19.77
C ARG A 448 6.65 18.05 19.98
N ARG A 449 6.37 17.49 21.16
CA ARG A 449 6.58 16.06 21.48
C ARG A 449 5.23 15.39 21.66
N GLY A 450 4.66 14.92 20.54
CA GLY A 450 3.24 14.62 20.42
C GLY A 450 2.37 15.88 20.34
N CYS A 451 1.28 15.79 19.59
CA CYS A 451 0.31 16.87 19.42
C CYS A 451 -1.05 16.50 20.01
N SER A 452 -1.81 17.51 20.44
CA SER A 452 -3.24 17.37 20.68
C SER A 452 -3.99 17.13 19.36
N ALA A 453 -5.24 16.62 19.41
CA ALA A 453 -6.05 16.39 18.21
C ALA A 453 -6.23 17.68 17.36
N ALA A 454 -6.34 18.84 18.01
CA ALA A 454 -6.43 20.14 17.34
C ALA A 454 -5.11 20.54 16.65
N GLU A 455 -3.96 20.35 17.31
CA GLU A 455 -2.65 20.64 16.72
C GLU A 455 -2.28 19.67 15.59
N GLN A 456 -2.73 18.41 15.69
CA GLN A 456 -2.57 17.41 14.63
C GLN A 456 -3.35 17.83 13.38
N LEU A 457 -4.59 18.31 13.57
CA LEU A 457 -5.45 18.76 12.49
C LEU A 457 -4.94 20.07 11.85
N GLU A 458 -4.41 20.99 12.65
CA GLU A 458 -3.73 22.21 12.17
C GLU A 458 -2.45 21.87 11.38
N ALA A 459 -1.68 20.86 11.80
CA ALA A 459 -0.56 20.37 11.02
C ALA A 459 -1.04 19.83 9.66
N ASP A 460 -2.13 19.06 9.62
CA ASP A 460 -2.73 18.54 8.39
C ASP A 460 -3.27 19.64 7.46
N GLU A 461 -3.79 20.76 7.99
CA GLU A 461 -4.11 21.96 7.21
C GLU A 461 -2.88 22.56 6.52
N LEU A 462 -1.80 22.75 7.29
CA LEU A 462 -0.57 23.35 6.78
C LEU A 462 0.09 22.45 5.73
N ILE A 463 0.09 21.12 5.95
CA ILE A 463 0.53 20.12 4.96
C ILE A 463 -0.31 20.23 3.68
N TYR A 464 -1.63 20.26 3.81
CA TYR A 464 -2.55 20.35 2.68
C TYR A 464 -2.28 21.60 1.82
N LYS A 465 -2.15 22.78 2.46
CA LYS A 465 -1.89 24.05 1.76
C LYS A 465 -0.54 24.06 1.04
N VAL A 466 0.49 23.46 1.64
CA VAL A 466 1.81 23.30 0.98
C VAL A 466 1.71 22.32 -0.18
N ALA A 467 1.10 21.14 0.02
CA ALA A 467 0.96 20.11 -1.00
C ALA A 467 0.20 20.60 -2.25
N GLN A 468 -0.84 21.44 -2.08
CA GLN A 468 -1.58 22.05 -3.19
C GLN A 468 -0.74 22.93 -4.12
N VAL A 469 0.37 23.50 -3.65
CA VAL A 469 1.27 24.34 -4.45
C VAL A 469 2.47 23.54 -4.94
N VAL A 470 3.06 22.75 -4.05
CA VAL A 470 4.26 21.94 -4.30
C VAL A 470 4.01 20.86 -5.35
N ILE A 471 2.97 20.03 -5.19
CA ILE A 471 2.78 18.84 -6.03
C ILE A 471 2.48 19.22 -7.50
N PRO A 472 1.55 20.14 -7.82
CA PRO A 472 1.29 20.50 -9.22
C PRO A 472 2.48 21.18 -9.90
N ARG A 473 3.29 21.94 -9.14
CA ARG A 473 4.52 22.54 -9.65
C ARG A 473 5.55 21.48 -10.00
N LEU A 474 5.76 20.52 -9.09
CA LEU A 474 6.64 19.38 -9.28
C LEU A 474 6.22 18.52 -10.49
N GLU A 475 4.93 18.22 -10.63
CA GLU A 475 4.37 17.51 -11.80
C GLU A 475 4.63 18.26 -13.12
N GLY A 476 4.61 19.60 -13.09
CA GLY A 476 4.96 20.45 -14.23
C GLY A 476 6.46 20.42 -14.56
N GLU A 477 7.33 20.43 -13.55
CA GLU A 477 8.79 20.47 -13.71
C GLU A 477 9.41 19.09 -14.02
N MET A 478 8.82 17.98 -13.55
CA MET A 478 9.46 16.65 -13.55
C MET A 478 8.63 15.53 -14.21
N ASP A 479 9.33 14.59 -14.86
CA ASP A 479 8.69 13.37 -15.37
C ASP A 479 8.80 12.23 -14.36
N PHE A 480 7.63 11.81 -13.88
CA PHE A 480 7.47 10.69 -12.96
C PHE A 480 7.13 9.39 -13.68
N ASP A 481 6.78 9.41 -14.97
CA ASP A 481 6.49 8.21 -15.73
C ASP A 481 7.79 7.54 -16.23
N ILE A 482 8.17 6.45 -15.57
CA ILE A 482 9.31 5.62 -15.93
C ILE A 482 8.79 4.47 -16.80
N SER A 483 8.77 4.68 -18.12
CA SER A 483 8.71 3.57 -19.09
C SER A 483 9.91 2.65 -18.89
N ASN A 484 9.63 1.43 -18.46
CA ASN A 484 10.65 0.44 -18.16
C ASN A 484 10.97 -0.44 -19.37
N THR A 485 12.19 -0.96 -19.39
CA THR A 485 12.68 -1.88 -20.41
C THR A 485 13.70 -2.78 -19.73
N VAL A 486 13.70 -4.08 -20.02
CA VAL A 486 14.68 -5.02 -19.45
C VAL A 486 16.09 -4.60 -19.89
N PRO A 487 17.07 -4.49 -18.96
CA PRO A 487 18.44 -4.12 -19.30
C PRO A 487 19.07 -5.12 -20.29
N ALA A 488 19.58 -4.63 -21.42
CA ALA A 488 20.17 -5.46 -22.48
C ALA A 488 21.39 -6.28 -22.02
N LEU A 489 22.08 -5.79 -20.99
CA LEU A 489 23.22 -6.43 -20.32
C LEU A 489 23.10 -6.14 -18.81
N ALA A 490 22.27 -6.90 -18.10
CA ALA A 490 22.35 -6.92 -16.64
C ALA A 490 23.79 -7.28 -16.23
N ALA A 491 24.43 -6.40 -15.45
CA ALA A 491 25.81 -6.59 -15.03
C ALA A 491 25.88 -7.85 -14.13
N ARG A 492 26.43 -8.94 -14.69
CA ARG A 492 26.24 -10.28 -14.12
C ARG A 492 27.00 -10.44 -12.82
N THR A 493 26.32 -10.28 -11.68
CA THR A 493 26.74 -10.92 -10.44
C THR A 493 26.86 -12.42 -10.68
N ARG A 494 27.94 -13.02 -10.15
CA ARG A 494 28.10 -14.47 -10.19
C ARG A 494 27.25 -15.16 -9.12
N ASP A 495 26.95 -14.43 -8.04
CA ASP A 495 26.30 -14.91 -6.83
C ASP A 495 25.19 -13.94 -6.39
N TRP A 496 23.95 -14.41 -6.46
CA TRP A 496 22.72 -13.67 -6.13
C TRP A 496 22.46 -13.46 -4.65
N ALA A 497 23.22 -14.14 -3.78
CA ALA A 497 23.03 -14.16 -2.35
C ALA A 497 24.37 -13.86 -1.65
N PRO A 498 24.36 -13.15 -0.51
CA PRO A 498 25.56 -12.95 0.29
C PRO A 498 26.02 -14.25 0.95
N ASP A 499 27.31 -14.36 1.29
CA ASP A 499 27.90 -15.53 1.97
C ASP A 499 27.24 -15.88 3.32
N TRP A 500 26.58 -14.90 3.94
CA TRP A 500 25.86 -15.04 5.21
C TRP A 500 24.35 -15.33 5.04
N CYS A 501 23.88 -15.47 3.79
CA CYS A 501 22.47 -15.78 3.50
C CYS A 501 22.06 -17.13 4.09
N ARG A 502 20.85 -17.20 4.60
CA ARG A 502 20.22 -18.43 5.13
C ARG A 502 19.07 -18.83 4.23
N CYS A 503 18.61 -20.08 4.33
CA CYS A 503 17.32 -20.43 3.75
C CYS A 503 16.17 -19.63 4.38
N ALA A 504 15.11 -19.49 3.60
CA ALA A 504 13.82 -18.94 3.98
C ALA A 504 13.25 -19.60 5.23
N ARG A 505 12.37 -18.87 5.93
CA ARG A 505 11.53 -19.45 6.98
C ARG A 505 10.42 -20.32 6.37
N PRO A 506 9.92 -21.33 7.10
CA PRO A 506 8.69 -22.03 6.73
C PRO A 506 7.54 -21.03 6.57
N GLU A 507 6.77 -21.15 5.48
CA GLU A 507 5.64 -20.22 5.23
C GLU A 507 4.54 -20.31 6.31
N GLN A 508 4.49 -21.42 7.05
CA GLN A 508 3.58 -21.63 8.18
C GLN A 508 3.81 -20.63 9.32
N ASP A 509 5.01 -20.05 9.43
CA ASP A 509 5.35 -19.01 10.41
C ASP A 509 4.95 -17.59 9.94
N GLY A 510 4.42 -17.46 8.71
CA GLY A 510 4.00 -16.21 8.09
C GLY A 510 4.65 -15.96 6.72
N ILE A 511 3.95 -15.23 5.85
CA ILE A 511 4.46 -14.87 4.52
C ILE A 511 5.36 -13.64 4.61
N VAL A 512 6.51 -13.69 3.94
CA VAL A 512 7.23 -12.46 3.53
C VAL A 512 7.35 -12.46 2.02
N TYR A 513 6.59 -11.58 1.38
CA TYR A 513 6.46 -11.52 -0.07
C TYR A 513 7.30 -10.37 -0.64
N GLY A 514 8.13 -10.62 -1.65
CA GLY A 514 8.91 -9.57 -2.32
C GLY A 514 8.58 -9.46 -3.79
N PHE A 515 8.12 -8.31 -4.28
CA PHE A 515 7.96 -8.09 -5.71
C PHE A 515 9.31 -7.77 -6.37
N TYR A 516 9.64 -8.47 -7.45
CA TYR A 516 10.81 -8.22 -8.30
C TYR A 516 10.35 -7.78 -9.69
N PRO A 517 10.36 -6.48 -10.00
CA PRO A 517 10.11 -6.00 -11.37
C PRO A 517 11.19 -6.53 -12.32
N LEU A 518 10.79 -7.14 -13.44
CA LEU A 518 11.71 -7.79 -14.39
C LEU A 518 12.72 -6.83 -15.06
N TRP A 519 12.41 -5.52 -15.05
CA TRP A 519 13.29 -4.43 -15.51
C TRP A 519 14.22 -3.87 -14.43
N LEU A 520 14.10 -4.33 -13.18
CA LEU A 520 14.94 -3.86 -12.08
C LEU A 520 16.39 -4.33 -12.32
N ASP A 521 17.27 -3.38 -12.61
CA ASP A 521 18.70 -3.67 -12.64
C ASP A 521 19.23 -3.84 -11.21
N ALA A 522 19.44 -5.09 -10.81
CA ALA A 522 20.07 -5.40 -9.53
C ALA A 522 21.49 -4.81 -9.46
N GLY A 523 22.21 -4.70 -10.59
CA GLY A 523 23.64 -4.39 -10.60
C GLY A 523 24.41 -5.40 -9.75
N GLU A 524 25.29 -4.92 -8.89
CA GLU A 524 26.04 -5.77 -7.93
C GLU A 524 25.24 -6.16 -6.68
N ARG A 525 23.96 -5.76 -6.56
CA ARG A 525 23.15 -6.02 -5.35
C ARG A 525 22.73 -7.48 -5.24
N GLN A 526 22.79 -7.99 -4.02
CA GLN A 526 22.40 -9.36 -3.66
C GLN A 526 21.08 -9.36 -2.90
N ILE A 527 20.40 -10.51 -2.85
CA ILE A 527 19.10 -10.69 -2.18
C ILE A 527 19.32 -11.49 -0.88
N ASP A 528 18.77 -11.00 0.25
CA ASP A 528 18.68 -11.80 1.47
C ASP A 528 17.47 -12.73 1.38
N PHE A 529 17.67 -13.89 0.76
CA PHE A 529 16.66 -14.93 0.66
C PHE A 529 16.23 -15.48 2.03
N GLY A 530 16.98 -15.24 3.11
CA GLY A 530 16.61 -15.65 4.47
C GLY A 530 15.52 -14.78 5.10
N ALA A 531 15.30 -13.57 4.59
CA ALA A 531 14.22 -12.68 5.03
C ALA A 531 12.88 -12.95 4.31
N LEU A 532 12.94 -13.47 3.08
CA LEU A 532 11.80 -13.70 2.20
C LEU A 532 11.25 -15.13 2.32
N THR A 533 9.97 -15.33 1.96
CA THR A 533 9.40 -16.66 1.70
C THR A 533 9.06 -16.85 0.23
N ARG A 534 8.59 -15.80 -0.46
CA ARG A 534 8.24 -15.83 -1.89
C ARG A 534 8.65 -14.55 -2.63
N ILE A 535 8.99 -14.68 -3.90
CA ILE A 535 9.32 -13.58 -4.81
C ILE A 535 8.33 -13.56 -5.98
N GLY A 536 7.71 -12.41 -6.26
CA GLY A 536 6.82 -12.22 -7.40
C GLY A 536 7.51 -11.52 -8.57
N LEU A 537 7.73 -12.21 -9.68
CA LEU A 537 8.26 -11.64 -10.92
C LEU A 537 7.21 -10.75 -11.58
N TYR A 538 7.38 -9.42 -11.46
CA TYR A 538 6.43 -8.43 -11.97
C TYR A 538 6.80 -7.92 -13.36
N GLY A 539 5.79 -7.75 -14.20
CA GLY A 539 5.92 -7.19 -15.55
C GLY A 539 5.31 -8.05 -16.66
N VAL A 540 4.70 -9.21 -16.35
CA VAL A 540 3.98 -10.02 -17.32
C VAL A 540 2.59 -9.42 -17.57
N THR A 541 2.24 -9.21 -18.82
CA THR A 541 0.95 -8.66 -19.25
C THR A 541 0.10 -9.69 -19.98
N VAL A 542 -1.23 -9.54 -19.92
CA VAL A 542 -2.19 -10.34 -20.69
C VAL A 542 -2.77 -9.49 -21.81
N ASP A 543 -2.80 -10.02 -23.04
CA ASP A 543 -3.42 -9.36 -24.19
C ASP A 543 -4.92 -9.72 -24.39
N GLU A 544 -5.48 -9.32 -25.53
CA GLU A 544 -6.90 -9.51 -25.87
C GLU A 544 -7.28 -10.93 -26.33
N ASP A 545 -6.28 -11.79 -26.55
CA ASP A 545 -6.46 -13.21 -26.84
C ASP A 545 -6.20 -14.10 -25.60
N GLY A 546 -5.76 -13.51 -24.49
CA GLY A 546 -5.36 -14.23 -23.28
C GLY A 546 -3.93 -14.74 -23.33
N ALA A 547 -3.12 -14.29 -24.29
CA ALA A 547 -1.71 -14.65 -24.37
C ALA A 547 -0.87 -13.78 -23.40
N LEU A 548 0.17 -14.42 -22.86
CA LEU A 548 1.10 -13.78 -21.92
C LEU A 548 2.25 -13.12 -22.69
N ARG A 549 2.54 -11.86 -22.37
CA ARG A 549 3.67 -11.11 -22.92
C ARG A 549 4.57 -10.59 -21.81
N GLY A 550 5.87 -10.61 -22.06
CA GLY A 550 6.85 -9.99 -21.16
C GLY A 550 7.03 -8.50 -21.43
N PRO A 551 7.70 -7.77 -20.52
CA PRO A 551 7.98 -6.35 -20.71
C PRO A 551 8.98 -6.13 -21.86
N PRO A 552 9.10 -4.89 -22.39
CA PRO A 552 9.99 -4.57 -23.49
C PRO A 552 11.43 -5.05 -23.26
N GLY A 553 11.99 -5.79 -24.21
CA GLY A 553 13.27 -6.49 -24.11
C GLY A 553 13.20 -7.95 -23.60
N MET A 554 12.02 -8.45 -23.21
CA MET A 554 11.78 -9.86 -22.86
C MET A 554 10.36 -10.31 -23.29
N GLU A 555 9.89 -9.84 -24.45
CA GLU A 555 8.50 -9.97 -24.90
C GLU A 555 8.02 -11.44 -24.96
N ALA A 556 8.92 -12.36 -25.36
CA ALA A 556 8.64 -13.79 -25.52
C ALA A 556 8.64 -14.61 -24.20
N LEU A 557 8.83 -13.96 -23.04
CA LEU A 557 8.90 -14.62 -21.71
C LEU A 557 9.95 -15.76 -21.65
N ALA A 558 11.03 -15.63 -22.43
CA ALA A 558 12.12 -16.60 -22.41
C ALA A 558 12.92 -16.47 -21.11
N ILE A 559 13.00 -17.55 -20.33
CA ILE A 559 13.82 -17.62 -19.11
C ILE A 559 15.30 -17.53 -19.51
N SER A 560 15.86 -16.33 -19.44
CA SER A 560 17.28 -16.08 -19.73
C SER A 560 18.18 -16.77 -18.71
N ASP A 561 19.46 -17.00 -19.07
CA ASP A 561 20.46 -17.56 -18.14
C ASP A 561 20.52 -16.79 -16.81
N TYR A 562 20.36 -15.46 -16.89
CA TYR A 562 20.34 -14.55 -15.76
C TYR A 562 19.12 -14.79 -14.87
N LEU A 563 17.90 -14.73 -15.42
CA LEU A 563 16.67 -14.96 -14.66
C LEU A 563 16.62 -16.39 -14.09
N GLY A 564 16.97 -17.39 -14.89
CA GLY A 564 17.10 -18.78 -14.44
C GLY A 564 18.17 -18.96 -13.36
N SER A 565 19.25 -18.16 -13.35
CA SER A 565 20.23 -18.17 -12.25
C SER A 565 19.67 -17.56 -10.95
N MET A 566 18.84 -16.52 -11.03
CA MET A 566 18.12 -15.97 -9.88
C MET A 566 17.14 -16.98 -9.30
N MET A 567 16.33 -17.62 -10.16
CA MET A 567 15.34 -18.63 -9.73
C MET A 567 16.03 -19.82 -9.06
N ARG A 568 17.13 -20.34 -9.65
CA ARG A 568 17.96 -21.39 -9.03
C ARG A 568 18.59 -20.94 -7.71
N ALA A 569 18.89 -19.65 -7.52
CA ALA A 569 19.36 -19.14 -6.24
C ALA A 569 18.22 -19.11 -5.21
N ALA A 570 17.06 -18.53 -5.54
CA ALA A 570 15.87 -18.51 -4.71
C ALA A 570 15.48 -19.93 -4.24
N HIS A 571 15.36 -20.88 -5.17
CA HIS A 571 15.09 -22.28 -4.87
C HIS A 571 16.17 -22.93 -4.00
N ARG A 572 17.47 -22.59 -4.20
CA ARG A 572 18.55 -23.07 -3.31
C ARG A 572 18.36 -22.58 -1.88
N TYR A 573 17.84 -21.38 -1.68
CA TYR A 573 17.51 -20.83 -0.37
C TYR A 573 16.05 -21.12 0.07
N ASP A 574 15.35 -22.03 -0.62
CA ASP A 574 13.93 -22.41 -0.38
C ASP A 574 12.89 -21.28 -0.51
N VAL A 575 13.27 -20.14 -1.09
CA VAL A 575 12.33 -19.09 -1.51
C VAL A 575 11.60 -19.54 -2.78
N LYS A 576 10.27 -19.40 -2.78
CA LYS A 576 9.42 -19.72 -3.95
C LYS A 576 9.37 -18.53 -4.92
N VAL A 577 9.20 -18.79 -6.21
CA VAL A 577 9.13 -17.76 -7.26
C VAL A 577 7.79 -17.84 -7.98
N ASP A 578 6.96 -16.81 -7.86
CA ASP A 578 5.69 -16.68 -8.57
C ASP A 578 5.80 -15.73 -9.77
N TRP A 579 5.00 -15.93 -10.80
CA TRP A 579 4.83 -14.95 -11.89
C TRP A 579 3.65 -14.02 -11.61
N VAL A 580 3.83 -12.70 -11.72
CA VAL A 580 2.73 -11.73 -11.54
C VAL A 580 2.14 -11.36 -12.89
N VAL A 581 1.03 -12.03 -13.21
CA VAL A 581 0.29 -11.88 -14.46
C VAL A 581 -0.73 -10.76 -14.30
N SER A 582 -0.52 -9.68 -15.04
CA SER A 582 -1.18 -8.39 -14.81
C SER A 582 -2.00 -7.94 -16.01
N ARG A 583 -3.14 -7.31 -15.77
CA ARG A 583 -3.92 -6.62 -16.81
C ARG A 583 -4.67 -5.44 -16.20
N SER A 584 -4.73 -4.33 -16.93
CA SER A 584 -5.42 -3.11 -16.46
C SER A 584 -6.28 -2.41 -17.51
N ASP A 585 -6.05 -2.66 -18.80
CA ASP A 585 -7.00 -2.20 -19.82
C ASP A 585 -8.08 -3.26 -20.06
N TRP A 586 -9.32 -2.81 -19.98
CA TRP A 586 -10.54 -3.58 -20.19
C TRP A 586 -11.52 -2.85 -21.12
N ALA A 587 -11.04 -1.87 -21.91
CA ALA A 587 -11.86 -1.14 -22.86
C ALA A 587 -12.45 -2.07 -23.93
N GLU A 588 -11.62 -2.87 -24.59
CA GLU A 588 -12.06 -3.85 -25.59
C GLU A 588 -12.89 -4.98 -24.97
N TRP A 589 -12.50 -5.47 -23.80
CA TRP A 589 -13.24 -6.49 -23.05
C TRP A 589 -14.74 -6.17 -22.86
N ARG A 590 -15.09 -4.90 -22.68
CA ARG A 590 -16.50 -4.46 -22.55
C ARG A 590 -17.32 -4.69 -23.83
N THR A 591 -16.67 -4.77 -24.99
CA THR A 591 -17.30 -5.06 -26.28
C THR A 591 -17.47 -6.56 -26.54
N PHE A 592 -16.74 -7.41 -25.82
CA PHE A 592 -16.74 -8.85 -26.05
C PHE A 592 -18.04 -9.52 -25.60
N THR A 593 -18.48 -10.52 -26.36
CA THR A 593 -19.58 -11.40 -25.94
C THR A 593 -19.16 -12.26 -24.75
N VAL A 594 -20.11 -12.74 -23.95
CA VAL A 594 -19.84 -13.64 -22.80
C VAL A 594 -19.03 -14.87 -23.23
N LYS A 595 -19.33 -15.45 -24.40
CA LYS A 595 -18.57 -16.58 -24.97
C LYS A 595 -17.11 -16.20 -25.24
N ARG A 596 -16.85 -15.04 -25.87
CA ARG A 596 -15.49 -14.58 -26.14
C ARG A 596 -14.71 -14.29 -24.84
N LYS A 597 -15.36 -13.71 -23.82
CA LYS A 597 -14.77 -13.52 -22.49
C LYS A 597 -14.33 -14.86 -21.85
N GLN A 598 -15.16 -15.90 -21.98
CA GLN A 598 -14.83 -17.25 -21.51
C GLN A 598 -13.68 -17.88 -22.31
N GLU A 599 -13.65 -17.72 -23.63
CA GLU A 599 -12.56 -18.20 -24.49
C GLU A 599 -11.21 -17.56 -24.13
N VAL A 600 -11.18 -16.25 -23.90
CA VAL A 600 -9.97 -15.51 -23.47
C VAL A 600 -9.48 -15.96 -22.09
N LEU A 601 -10.38 -16.17 -21.13
CA LEU A 601 -10.00 -16.65 -19.79
C LEU A 601 -9.54 -18.12 -19.81
N ALA A 602 -10.11 -18.96 -20.67
CA ALA A 602 -9.66 -20.34 -20.85
C ALA A 602 -8.25 -20.40 -21.47
N ALA A 603 -8.01 -19.65 -22.55
CA ALA A 603 -6.70 -19.53 -23.18
C ALA A 603 -5.64 -18.96 -22.22
N LEU A 604 -6.00 -17.98 -21.39
CA LEU A 604 -5.14 -17.48 -20.32
C LEU A 604 -4.77 -18.57 -19.30
N GLY A 605 -5.72 -19.42 -18.89
CA GLY A 605 -5.46 -20.54 -17.99
C GLY A 605 -4.42 -21.50 -18.57
N GLU A 606 -4.60 -21.89 -19.83
CA GLU A 606 -3.66 -22.76 -20.57
C GLU A 606 -2.27 -22.10 -20.71
N ASN A 607 -2.20 -20.81 -21.06
CA ASN A 607 -0.93 -20.08 -21.17
C ASN A 607 -0.19 -19.95 -19.82
N ILE A 608 -0.91 -19.90 -18.69
CA ILE A 608 -0.33 -19.88 -17.34
C ILE A 608 0.23 -21.27 -16.97
N GLU A 609 -0.49 -22.35 -17.28
CA GLU A 609 0.02 -23.72 -17.10
C GLU A 609 1.31 -23.93 -17.89
N ASP A 610 1.30 -23.61 -19.19
CA ASP A 610 2.46 -23.65 -20.10
C ASP A 610 3.67 -22.89 -19.55
N LEU A 611 3.46 -21.70 -18.97
CA LEU A 611 4.53 -20.89 -18.39
C LEU A 611 5.16 -21.56 -17.15
N LEU A 612 4.36 -22.24 -16.32
CA LEU A 612 4.80 -22.89 -15.09
C LEU A 612 5.38 -24.30 -15.31
N GLU A 613 5.10 -24.92 -16.46
CA GLU A 613 5.71 -26.18 -16.90
C GLU A 613 7.06 -26.01 -17.59
N ARG A 614 7.35 -24.85 -18.21
CA ARG A 614 8.63 -24.57 -18.90
C ARG A 614 9.84 -24.71 -17.97
N GLU A 615 10.52 -25.86 -18.05
CA GLU A 615 11.70 -26.15 -17.25
C GLU A 615 12.89 -25.26 -17.66
N PRO A 616 13.65 -24.67 -16.73
CA PRO A 616 14.92 -24.02 -17.03
C PRO A 616 15.90 -25.04 -17.64
N PRO A 617 16.64 -24.72 -18.72
CA PRO A 617 17.51 -25.68 -19.39
C PRO A 617 18.72 -26.07 -18.52
N ASP A 618 18.59 -27.16 -17.75
CA ASP A 618 19.64 -27.72 -16.90
C ASP A 618 19.50 -29.25 -16.75
N GLY A 619 20.50 -30.01 -17.22
CA GLY A 619 20.55 -31.47 -17.12
C GLY A 619 20.71 -32.02 -15.69
N ARG A 620 20.79 -31.18 -14.66
CA ARG A 620 20.88 -31.59 -13.24
C ARG A 620 19.57 -32.11 -12.64
N GLN A 621 18.45 -31.96 -13.32
CA GLN A 621 17.12 -32.33 -12.78
C GLN A 621 17.06 -33.81 -12.36
N ALA A 622 17.64 -34.73 -13.15
CA ALA A 622 17.74 -36.15 -12.81
C ALA A 622 18.55 -36.41 -11.52
N MET A 623 19.59 -35.61 -11.24
CA MET A 623 20.38 -35.71 -10.02
C MET A 623 19.60 -35.26 -8.78
N ILE A 624 18.78 -34.21 -8.90
CA ILE A 624 17.93 -33.70 -7.82
C ILE A 624 16.86 -34.74 -7.48
N ARG A 625 16.12 -35.22 -8.49
CA ARG A 625 15.09 -36.26 -8.33
C ARG A 625 15.67 -37.54 -7.71
N PHE A 626 16.86 -37.99 -8.12
CA PHE A 626 17.50 -39.17 -7.51
C PHE A 626 17.89 -38.94 -6.05
N ALA A 627 18.56 -37.80 -5.76
CA ALA A 627 19.01 -37.48 -4.41
C ALA A 627 17.85 -37.36 -3.39
N SER A 628 16.65 -36.99 -3.85
CA SER A 628 15.43 -36.81 -3.05
C SER A 628 14.43 -37.99 -3.11
N LEU A 629 14.77 -39.11 -3.76
CA LEU A 629 13.81 -40.20 -4.04
C LEU A 629 12.52 -39.74 -4.76
N GLY A 630 12.63 -38.74 -5.63
CA GLY A 630 11.51 -38.16 -6.39
C GLY A 630 10.59 -37.24 -5.59
N GLN A 631 10.85 -36.95 -4.32
CA GLN A 631 10.07 -35.96 -3.56
C GLN A 631 10.38 -34.50 -3.94
N ASP A 632 11.58 -34.23 -4.44
CA ASP A 632 11.98 -32.95 -5.02
C ASP A 632 11.86 -33.05 -6.54
N ALA A 633 10.93 -32.29 -7.13
CA ALA A 633 10.66 -32.37 -8.56
C ALA A 633 11.79 -31.79 -9.44
N GLY A 634 12.69 -31.01 -8.83
CA GLY A 634 13.68 -30.20 -9.53
C GLY A 634 13.17 -28.78 -9.86
N PRO A 635 14.00 -27.97 -10.54
CA PRO A 635 13.61 -26.61 -10.94
C PRO A 635 12.41 -26.62 -11.88
N THR A 636 11.49 -25.69 -11.64
CA THR A 636 10.26 -25.45 -12.41
C THR A 636 10.32 -24.10 -13.13
N GLY A 637 9.38 -23.85 -14.06
CA GLY A 637 9.19 -22.51 -14.66
C GLY A 637 8.68 -21.46 -13.68
N GLY A 638 8.17 -21.88 -12.52
CA GLY A 638 7.74 -21.07 -11.39
C GLY A 638 7.06 -21.97 -10.34
N ASP A 639 6.81 -21.46 -9.14
CA ASP A 639 6.10 -22.15 -8.05
C ASP A 639 4.60 -21.76 -7.96
N GLY A 640 4.19 -20.73 -8.70
CA GLY A 640 2.83 -20.24 -8.71
C GLY A 640 2.65 -18.97 -9.55
N VAL A 641 1.45 -18.41 -9.47
CA VAL A 641 1.04 -17.22 -10.21
C VAL A 641 0.27 -16.27 -9.27
N VAL A 642 0.44 -14.97 -9.52
CA VAL A 642 -0.34 -13.90 -8.90
C VAL A 642 -1.13 -13.20 -9.99
N LEU A 643 -2.45 -13.15 -9.86
CA LEU A 643 -3.31 -12.39 -10.77
C LEU A 643 -3.42 -10.94 -10.26
N TYR A 644 -3.04 -9.97 -11.09
CA TYR A 644 -3.16 -8.54 -10.78
C TYR A 644 -4.03 -7.81 -11.82
N PHE A 645 -5.35 -7.93 -11.66
CA PHE A 645 -6.34 -7.46 -12.64
C PHE A 645 -7.00 -6.16 -12.17
N ARG A 646 -6.24 -5.05 -12.26
CA ARG A 646 -6.71 -3.70 -11.92
C ARG A 646 -7.94 -3.33 -12.75
N ASP A 647 -8.91 -2.66 -12.14
CA ASP A 647 -10.13 -2.10 -12.76
C ASP A 647 -11.01 -3.16 -13.48
N PHE A 648 -10.93 -4.44 -13.06
CA PHE A 648 -11.69 -5.53 -13.68
C PHE A 648 -13.20 -5.23 -13.66
N PRO A 649 -13.93 -5.34 -14.80
CA PRO A 649 -15.33 -4.93 -14.89
C PRO A 649 -16.26 -5.63 -13.88
N GLY A 650 -16.80 -4.86 -12.95
CA GLY A 650 -17.68 -5.37 -11.88
C GLY A 650 -18.93 -6.13 -12.34
N ALA A 651 -19.38 -5.91 -13.57
CA ALA A 651 -20.49 -6.65 -14.17
C ALA A 651 -20.14 -8.12 -14.48
N ASP A 652 -18.86 -8.43 -14.73
CA ASP A 652 -18.36 -9.77 -15.07
C ASP A 652 -17.85 -10.54 -13.83
N LYS A 653 -18.26 -10.13 -12.62
CA LYS A 653 -17.80 -10.69 -11.33
C LYS A 653 -17.85 -12.23 -11.27
N GLU A 654 -18.94 -12.83 -11.74
CA GLU A 654 -19.09 -14.29 -11.69
C GLU A 654 -18.21 -15.02 -12.73
N LEU A 655 -17.86 -14.37 -13.85
CA LEU A 655 -16.87 -14.91 -14.80
C LEU A 655 -15.47 -14.91 -14.18
N TYR A 656 -15.10 -13.85 -13.45
CA TYR A 656 -13.85 -13.79 -12.71
C TYR A 656 -13.79 -14.88 -11.63
N ASN A 657 -14.83 -15.01 -10.80
CA ASN A 657 -14.90 -16.03 -9.75
C ASN A 657 -14.74 -17.45 -10.33
N ALA A 658 -15.47 -17.77 -11.40
CA ALA A 658 -15.41 -19.08 -12.06
C ALA A 658 -14.01 -19.36 -12.64
N PHE A 659 -13.37 -18.36 -13.27
CA PHE A 659 -12.00 -18.48 -13.78
C PHE A 659 -10.98 -18.73 -12.66
N VAL A 660 -11.05 -17.96 -11.56
CA VAL A 660 -10.13 -18.15 -10.41
C VAL A 660 -10.31 -19.53 -9.78
N ALA A 661 -11.55 -20.02 -9.65
CA ALA A 661 -11.84 -21.34 -9.11
C ALA A 661 -11.40 -22.49 -10.04
N ASP A 662 -11.46 -22.32 -11.37
CA ASP A 662 -10.94 -23.28 -12.35
C ASP A 662 -9.40 -23.29 -12.37
N LEU A 663 -8.78 -22.12 -12.44
CA LEU A 663 -7.33 -21.96 -12.41
C LEU A 663 -6.72 -22.52 -11.11
N TYR A 664 -7.34 -22.29 -9.95
CA TYR A 664 -6.89 -22.91 -8.69
C TYR A 664 -6.84 -24.44 -8.79
N LYS A 665 -7.89 -25.07 -9.32
CA LYS A 665 -7.99 -26.55 -9.43
C LYS A 665 -6.95 -27.11 -10.39
N ARG A 666 -6.70 -26.43 -11.52
CA ARG A 666 -5.63 -26.78 -12.46
C ARG A 666 -4.26 -26.75 -11.78
N LEU A 667 -3.95 -25.63 -11.10
CA LEU A 667 -2.67 -25.42 -10.43
C LEU A 667 -2.44 -26.37 -9.23
N ASP A 668 -3.46 -26.65 -8.39
CA ASP A 668 -3.37 -27.65 -7.31
C ASP A 668 -3.21 -29.10 -7.85
N GLY A 669 -3.72 -29.36 -9.07
CA GLY A 669 -3.58 -30.64 -9.77
C GLY A 669 -2.20 -30.90 -10.40
N MET A 670 -1.36 -29.87 -10.57
CA MET A 670 0.00 -30.00 -11.12
C MET A 670 0.92 -30.82 -10.19
N LYS A 671 2.04 -31.32 -10.73
CA LYS A 671 3.04 -32.08 -9.95
C LYS A 671 4.44 -31.46 -10.09
N PRO A 672 4.96 -30.76 -9.06
CA PRO A 672 4.31 -30.45 -7.78
C PRO A 672 3.16 -29.46 -7.99
N ALA A 673 2.30 -29.27 -6.98
CA ALA A 673 1.23 -28.29 -7.04
C ALA A 673 1.81 -26.87 -7.25
N ARG A 674 1.05 -26.00 -7.90
CA ARG A 674 1.35 -24.57 -8.06
C ARG A 674 0.34 -23.76 -7.27
N ARG A 675 0.75 -22.58 -6.82
CA ARG A 675 -0.11 -21.71 -6.01
C ARG A 675 -0.72 -20.58 -6.82
N LEU A 676 -1.99 -20.31 -6.57
CA LEU A 676 -2.67 -19.10 -7.02
C LEU A 676 -2.72 -18.08 -5.88
N SER A 677 -2.39 -16.82 -6.18
CA SER A 677 -2.64 -15.66 -5.31
C SER A 677 -3.29 -14.53 -6.12
N ILE A 678 -3.88 -13.56 -5.44
CA ILE A 678 -4.49 -12.37 -6.06
C ILE A 678 -3.77 -11.14 -5.52
N ALA A 679 -3.32 -10.24 -6.40
CA ALA A 679 -2.90 -8.91 -6.02
C ALA A 679 -4.03 -7.92 -6.30
N VAL A 680 -4.18 -6.92 -5.43
CA VAL A 680 -5.28 -5.96 -5.45
C VAL A 680 -4.86 -4.64 -4.82
N GLU A 681 -5.36 -3.52 -5.33
CA GLU A 681 -5.09 -2.21 -4.74
C GLU A 681 -6.05 -1.91 -3.59
N TYR A 682 -5.54 -1.20 -2.57
CA TYR A 682 -6.33 -0.76 -1.42
C TYR A 682 -7.61 0.01 -1.80
N GLN A 683 -7.63 0.71 -2.94
CA GLN A 683 -8.81 1.43 -3.40
C GLN A 683 -9.91 0.52 -4.00
N GLU A 684 -9.55 -0.66 -4.48
CA GLU A 684 -10.49 -1.63 -5.04
C GLU A 684 -11.10 -2.53 -3.96
N LEU A 685 -10.34 -2.77 -2.89
CA LEU A 685 -10.78 -3.54 -1.73
C LEU A 685 -12.04 -2.94 -1.09
N GLY A 686 -13.13 -3.69 -1.18
CA GLY A 686 -14.43 -3.31 -0.64
C GLY A 686 -15.32 -2.50 -1.58
N ARG A 687 -14.86 -2.10 -2.78
CA ARG A 687 -15.76 -1.66 -3.86
C ARG A 687 -16.59 -2.84 -4.36
N ALA A 688 -17.74 -2.57 -4.99
CA ALA A 688 -18.54 -3.66 -5.58
C ALA A 688 -17.87 -4.19 -6.85
N GLY A 689 -17.86 -5.51 -7.02
CA GLY A 689 -17.13 -6.21 -8.07
C GLY A 689 -16.38 -7.42 -7.50
N PRO A 690 -15.38 -7.95 -8.21
CA PRO A 690 -14.60 -9.12 -7.77
C PRO A 690 -13.91 -8.92 -6.41
N PHE A 691 -13.42 -7.70 -6.18
CA PHE A 691 -12.61 -7.32 -5.02
C PHE A 691 -13.41 -6.78 -3.82
N ALA A 692 -14.73 -6.98 -3.82
CA ALA A 692 -15.56 -6.74 -2.64
C ALA A 692 -15.18 -7.71 -1.53
N TYR A 693 -14.99 -7.24 -0.29
CA TYR A 693 -14.63 -8.08 0.86
C TYR A 693 -15.51 -9.34 0.99
N ARG A 694 -16.83 -9.20 0.73
CA ARG A 694 -17.78 -10.32 0.75
C ARG A 694 -17.53 -11.32 -0.38
N ASN A 695 -17.31 -10.84 -1.61
CA ASN A 695 -17.04 -11.73 -2.75
C ASN A 695 -15.73 -12.51 -2.55
N MET A 696 -14.69 -11.86 -2.04
CA MET A 696 -13.38 -12.48 -1.81
C MET A 696 -13.42 -13.58 -0.74
N VAL A 697 -14.11 -13.35 0.38
CA VAL A 697 -14.24 -14.40 1.42
C VAL A 697 -15.13 -15.56 0.95
N ASP A 698 -16.15 -15.29 0.14
CA ASP A 698 -17.01 -16.34 -0.42
C ASP A 698 -16.26 -17.16 -1.51
N LEU A 699 -15.42 -16.53 -2.34
CA LEU A 699 -14.51 -17.20 -3.29
C LEU A 699 -13.45 -18.08 -2.58
N ILE A 700 -12.86 -17.60 -1.48
CA ILE A 700 -11.94 -18.39 -0.65
C ILE A 700 -12.63 -19.64 -0.08
N LYS A 701 -13.90 -19.53 0.34
CA LYS A 701 -14.69 -20.66 0.84
C LYS A 701 -15.07 -21.65 -0.26
N GLU A 702 -15.38 -21.17 -1.46
CA GLU A 702 -15.68 -22.02 -2.62
C GLU A 702 -14.47 -22.88 -3.00
N VAL A 703 -13.28 -22.27 -2.97
CA VAL A 703 -12.02 -22.93 -3.31
C VAL A 703 -11.53 -23.87 -2.20
N ASN A 704 -11.68 -23.47 -0.93
CA ASN A 704 -11.29 -24.26 0.23
C ASN A 704 -12.45 -24.34 1.24
N PRO A 705 -13.40 -25.29 1.09
CA PRO A 705 -14.47 -25.48 2.06
C PRO A 705 -13.89 -26.03 3.37
N VAL A 706 -14.12 -25.31 4.47
CA VAL A 706 -13.62 -25.65 5.82
C VAL A 706 -14.81 -25.82 6.76
N ASP A 707 -15.07 -27.07 7.17
CA ASP A 707 -16.24 -27.48 7.96
C ASP A 707 -16.05 -27.41 9.49
N THR A 708 -14.90 -26.93 9.99
CA THR A 708 -14.52 -27.05 11.41
C THR A 708 -14.43 -25.73 12.17
N SER A 709 -14.29 -25.81 13.50
CA SER A 709 -14.24 -24.65 14.39
C SER A 709 -12.97 -23.82 14.18
N PHE A 710 -13.04 -22.51 14.44
CA PHE A 710 -11.90 -21.59 14.24
C PHE A 710 -10.66 -21.93 15.09
N ALA A 711 -10.80 -22.75 16.13
CA ALA A 711 -9.68 -23.22 16.95
C ALA A 711 -8.84 -24.30 16.24
N ASP A 712 -9.45 -25.08 15.34
CA ASP A 712 -8.79 -26.15 14.57
C ASP A 712 -8.31 -25.65 13.19
N SER A 713 -8.83 -24.52 12.71
CA SER A 713 -8.76 -24.09 11.31
C SER A 713 -7.44 -23.46 10.88
N GLY A 714 -6.57 -23.03 11.79
CA GLY A 714 -5.34 -22.27 11.45
C GLY A 714 -4.45 -22.94 10.40
N ARG A 715 -4.29 -24.28 10.46
CA ARG A 715 -3.56 -25.07 9.45
C ARG A 715 -4.39 -25.41 8.21
N GLN A 716 -5.73 -25.40 8.30
CA GLN A 716 -6.62 -25.63 7.15
C GLN A 716 -6.72 -24.38 6.26
N MET A 717 -6.53 -23.19 6.84
CA MET A 717 -6.47 -21.91 6.15
C MET A 717 -5.13 -21.68 5.41
N GLU A 718 -4.12 -22.54 5.57
CA GLU A 718 -2.89 -22.49 4.75
C GLU A 718 -3.19 -22.60 3.25
N LYS A 719 -4.25 -23.35 2.89
CA LYS A 719 -4.75 -23.54 1.52
C LYS A 719 -5.60 -22.38 0.98
N ASP A 720 -5.92 -21.37 1.79
CA ASP A 720 -6.68 -20.21 1.32
C ASP A 720 -5.87 -19.42 0.29
N ILE A 721 -6.55 -18.95 -0.77
CA ILE A 721 -5.95 -18.07 -1.79
C ILE A 721 -5.44 -16.80 -1.10
N PRO A 722 -4.13 -16.49 -1.16
CA PRO A 722 -3.59 -15.30 -0.56
C PRO A 722 -3.98 -14.05 -1.34
N ILE A 723 -4.18 -12.96 -0.62
CA ILE A 723 -4.47 -11.65 -1.17
C ILE A 723 -3.32 -10.71 -0.84
N LEU A 724 -2.57 -10.27 -1.85
CA LEU A 724 -1.52 -9.26 -1.73
C LEU A 724 -2.15 -7.88 -1.92
N ALA A 725 -2.34 -7.14 -0.84
CA ALA A 725 -3.03 -5.85 -0.85
C ALA A 725 -2.01 -4.70 -0.87
N LEU A 726 -1.87 -3.99 -2.00
CA LEU A 726 -0.99 -2.83 -2.10
C LEU A 726 -1.62 -1.66 -1.34
N ILE A 727 -0.97 -1.20 -0.26
CA ILE A 727 -1.50 -0.16 0.63
C ILE A 727 -0.75 1.17 0.45
N PRO A 728 -1.44 2.32 0.36
CA PRO A 728 -0.79 3.61 0.19
C PRO A 728 -0.05 4.05 1.47
N GLU A 729 1.00 4.84 1.27
CA GLU A 729 1.61 5.65 2.33
C GLU A 729 0.63 6.76 2.79
N PRO A 730 0.59 7.13 4.09
CA PRO A 730 1.31 6.50 5.20
C PRO A 730 0.71 5.16 5.64
N THR A 731 1.56 4.14 5.73
CA THR A 731 1.24 2.78 6.17
C THR A 731 0.60 2.73 7.56
N ARG A 732 1.00 3.65 8.45
CA ARG A 732 0.46 3.86 9.82
C ARG A 732 -1.06 3.77 9.89
N ASP A 733 -1.73 4.43 8.95
CA ASP A 733 -3.17 4.64 8.96
C ASP A 733 -3.86 3.69 7.96
N SER A 734 -3.29 3.51 6.75
CA SER A 734 -3.84 2.59 5.74
C SER A 734 -3.91 1.13 6.23
N LYS A 735 -2.89 0.63 6.95
CA LYS A 735 -2.92 -0.74 7.52
C LYS A 735 -4.01 -0.96 8.57
N LYS A 736 -4.39 0.10 9.30
CA LYS A 736 -5.46 0.07 10.32
C LYS A 736 -6.82 0.23 9.67
N ALA A 737 -6.94 1.16 8.71
CA ALA A 737 -8.15 1.37 7.93
C ALA A 737 -8.54 0.11 7.15
N LEU A 738 -7.58 -0.63 6.59
CA LEU A 738 -7.81 -1.94 5.97
C LEU A 738 -8.46 -2.96 6.94
N ARG A 739 -7.91 -3.09 8.15
CA ARG A 739 -8.47 -3.97 9.19
C ARG A 739 -9.90 -3.56 9.54
N THR A 740 -10.13 -2.27 9.76
CA THR A 740 -11.43 -1.70 10.09
C THR A 740 -12.45 -1.88 8.96
N GLY A 741 -12.03 -1.73 7.69
CA GLY A 741 -12.85 -1.99 6.51
C GLY A 741 -13.38 -3.43 6.49
N ILE A 742 -12.50 -4.41 6.71
CA ILE A 742 -12.88 -5.83 6.79
C ILE A 742 -13.83 -6.08 7.98
N GLN A 743 -13.55 -5.52 9.16
CA GLN A 743 -14.38 -5.72 10.37
C GLN A 743 -15.75 -5.04 10.31
N ASN A 744 -15.88 -3.97 9.51
CA ASN A 744 -17.16 -3.31 9.25
C ASN A 744 -17.99 -4.06 8.20
N ALA A 745 -17.34 -4.65 7.19
CA ALA A 745 -18.00 -5.37 6.11
C ALA A 745 -18.34 -6.84 6.43
N LEU A 746 -17.55 -7.49 7.30
CA LEU A 746 -17.65 -8.91 7.66
C LEU A 746 -17.63 -9.09 9.18
N HIS A 747 -18.16 -10.22 9.65
CA HIS A 747 -18.27 -10.51 11.09
C HIS A 747 -17.76 -11.92 11.44
N GLY A 748 -17.27 -12.08 12.67
CA GLY A 748 -16.85 -13.38 13.21
C GLY A 748 -15.78 -14.07 12.37
N ALA A 749 -16.01 -15.36 12.07
CA ALA A 749 -15.07 -16.19 11.32
C ALA A 749 -14.80 -15.67 9.90
N ASP A 750 -15.76 -15.03 9.23
CA ASP A 750 -15.57 -14.49 7.87
C ASP A 750 -14.54 -13.34 7.86
N ALA A 751 -14.65 -12.43 8.83
CA ALA A 751 -13.70 -11.32 8.97
C ALA A 751 -12.29 -11.82 9.29
N ALA A 752 -12.18 -12.79 10.21
CA ALA A 752 -10.92 -13.39 10.59
C ALA A 752 -10.29 -14.18 9.43
N ARG A 753 -11.08 -14.96 8.68
CA ARG A 753 -10.60 -15.73 7.53
C ARG A 753 -10.05 -14.84 6.43
N LEU A 754 -10.75 -13.74 6.10
CA LEU A 754 -10.23 -12.79 5.11
C LEU A 754 -8.97 -12.05 5.60
N GLN A 755 -8.90 -11.70 6.88
CA GLN A 755 -7.69 -11.12 7.48
C GLN A 755 -6.48 -12.06 7.38
N TRP A 756 -6.65 -13.35 7.70
CA TRP A 756 -5.61 -14.38 7.59
C TRP A 756 -5.30 -14.83 6.15
N ALA A 757 -6.13 -14.49 5.17
CA ALA A 757 -5.79 -14.66 3.75
C ALA A 757 -5.01 -13.46 3.19
N LEU A 758 -5.17 -12.27 3.78
CA LEU A 758 -4.58 -11.03 3.31
C LEU A 758 -3.14 -10.84 3.80
N THR A 759 -2.32 -10.19 2.99
CA THR A 759 -0.95 -9.75 3.25
C THR A 759 -0.82 -8.32 2.73
N PRO A 760 -0.71 -7.28 3.58
CA PRO A 760 -0.45 -5.92 3.12
C PRO A 760 0.95 -5.84 2.50
N VAL A 761 1.04 -5.20 1.33
CA VAL A 761 2.28 -4.92 0.62
C VAL A 761 2.62 -3.46 0.87
N VAL A 762 3.80 -3.20 1.43
CA VAL A 762 4.31 -1.87 1.71
C VAL A 762 5.44 -1.50 0.76
N GLU A 763 5.44 -0.27 0.29
CA GLU A 763 6.62 0.38 -0.25
C GLU A 763 7.56 0.77 0.90
N TYR A 764 8.86 0.54 0.73
CA TYR A 764 9.87 1.00 1.69
C TYR A 764 10.92 1.84 0.98
N ASP A 765 10.96 3.12 1.34
CA ASP A 765 11.85 4.12 0.74
C ASP A 765 13.24 4.19 1.40
N GLY A 766 13.55 3.27 2.32
CA GLY A 766 14.80 3.24 3.07
C GLY A 766 14.86 4.21 4.25
N VAL A 767 13.77 4.96 4.53
CA VAL A 767 13.71 6.00 5.56
C VAL A 767 12.54 5.72 6.50
N GLY A 768 12.75 5.88 7.82
CA GLY A 768 11.70 5.66 8.82
C GLY A 768 11.57 4.20 9.27
N SER A 769 12.70 3.54 9.56
CA SER A 769 12.76 2.15 10.04
C SER A 769 11.85 1.84 11.26
N ALA A 770 11.58 2.83 12.11
CA ALA A 770 10.61 2.71 13.21
C ALA A 770 9.15 2.53 12.74
N GLN A 771 8.73 3.17 11.65
CA GLN A 771 7.40 2.96 11.07
C GLN A 771 7.31 1.56 10.46
N LEU A 772 8.33 1.15 9.70
CA LEU A 772 8.41 -0.19 9.12
C LEU A 772 8.40 -1.28 10.21
N ALA A 773 9.08 -1.08 11.35
CA ALA A 773 9.01 -2.00 12.49
C ALA A 773 7.56 -2.15 13.03
N ASP A 774 6.83 -1.05 13.20
CA ASP A 774 5.41 -1.06 13.59
C ASP A 774 4.51 -1.67 12.49
N ASP A 775 4.87 -1.55 11.21
CA ASP A 775 4.18 -2.19 10.09
C ASP A 775 4.35 -3.71 10.12
N ILE A 776 5.58 -4.20 10.29
CA ILE A 776 5.90 -5.64 10.40
C ILE A 776 5.20 -6.25 11.63
N VAL A 777 5.30 -5.62 12.80
CA VAL A 777 4.66 -6.11 14.04
C VAL A 777 3.14 -6.09 13.93
N PHE A 778 2.55 -5.03 13.38
CA PHE A 778 1.11 -4.98 13.16
C PHE A 778 0.64 -6.02 12.15
N ALA A 779 1.40 -6.24 11.08
CA ALA A 779 1.07 -7.23 10.06
C ALA A 779 1.14 -8.66 10.61
N ALA A 780 2.22 -9.01 11.32
CA ALA A 780 2.40 -10.30 12.00
C ALA A 780 1.24 -10.66 12.96
N ALA A 781 0.64 -9.65 13.59
CA ALA A 781 -0.42 -9.84 14.59
C ALA A 781 -1.85 -9.84 14.02
N ASN A 782 -2.06 -9.46 12.74
CA ASN A 782 -3.40 -9.22 12.19
C ASN A 782 -3.64 -9.76 10.77
N TYR A 783 -2.58 -10.14 10.05
CA TYR A 783 -2.60 -10.59 8.66
C TYR A 783 -1.71 -11.83 8.50
N ARG A 784 -1.69 -12.46 7.31
CA ARG A 784 -0.87 -13.65 7.04
C ARG A 784 0.64 -13.39 7.06
N GLY A 785 1.05 -12.12 7.03
CA GLY A 785 2.43 -11.71 6.84
C GLY A 785 2.55 -10.28 6.30
N VAL A 786 3.68 -9.96 5.68
CA VAL A 786 3.97 -8.64 5.07
C VAL A 786 4.57 -8.80 3.68
N GLY A 787 4.19 -7.93 2.75
CA GLY A 787 4.76 -7.84 1.41
C GLY A 787 5.59 -6.57 1.22
N PHE A 788 6.51 -6.60 0.26
CA PHE A 788 7.39 -5.47 -0.07
C PHE A 788 7.37 -5.16 -1.57
N TRP A 789 7.24 -3.89 -1.91
CA TRP A 789 7.38 -3.38 -3.27
C TRP A 789 8.45 -2.27 -3.36
N PRO A 790 9.50 -2.44 -4.19
CA PRO A 790 10.07 -3.72 -4.61
C PRO A 790 10.61 -4.50 -3.39
N LEU A 791 11.11 -5.72 -3.61
CA LEU A 791 11.78 -6.47 -2.55
C LEU A 791 13.03 -5.74 -2.02
N ALA A 792 13.31 -5.91 -0.73
CA ALA A 792 14.49 -5.35 -0.10
C ALA A 792 15.75 -6.18 -0.45
N PHE A 793 16.73 -5.54 -1.10
CA PHE A 793 18.05 -6.13 -1.30
C PHE A 793 18.82 -6.24 0.03
N ALA A 794 19.78 -7.16 0.10
CA ALA A 794 20.67 -7.29 1.25
C ALA A 794 21.52 -6.03 1.45
N GLY A 795 21.58 -5.50 2.67
CA GLY A 795 22.45 -4.37 3.01
C GLY A 795 23.93 -4.67 2.76
N THR A 796 24.66 -3.72 2.17
CA THR A 796 26.11 -3.82 1.98
C THR A 796 26.82 -3.63 3.33
N ARG A 797 27.63 -4.62 3.72
CA ARG A 797 28.31 -4.62 5.02
C ARG A 797 29.56 -3.73 5.00
N GLY A 798 29.36 -2.43 5.18
CA GLY A 798 30.43 -1.46 5.35
C GLY A 798 31.24 -1.70 6.65
N PRO A 799 32.50 -1.20 6.73
CA PRO A 799 33.33 -1.37 7.92
C PRO A 799 32.82 -0.60 9.16
N ASP A 800 32.03 0.46 8.94
CA ASP A 800 31.30 1.18 9.99
C ASP A 800 29.82 0.76 9.99
N ASP A 801 29.48 -0.24 10.83
CA ASP A 801 28.21 -1.01 10.87
C ASP A 801 26.95 -0.18 11.30
N LYS A 802 26.96 1.16 11.16
CA LYS A 802 25.89 2.07 11.64
C LYS A 802 24.80 2.40 10.61
N LEU A 803 25.01 2.11 9.33
CA LEU A 803 23.94 2.17 8.31
C LEU A 803 23.14 0.86 8.24
N ALA A 804 23.64 -0.20 8.86
CA ALA A 804 23.07 -1.53 8.71
C ALA A 804 21.85 -1.79 9.63
N ASP A 805 21.56 -0.91 10.59
CA ASP A 805 20.44 -1.06 11.53
C ASP A 805 19.07 -0.63 10.97
N ASN A 806 19.03 -0.07 9.76
CA ASN A 806 17.80 0.32 9.05
C ASN A 806 17.40 -0.65 7.92
N ASP A 807 18.08 -1.79 7.78
CA ASP A 807 17.77 -2.78 6.75
C ASP A 807 16.42 -3.46 7.04
N ALA A 808 15.47 -3.36 6.10
CA ALA A 808 14.18 -4.02 6.16
C ALA A 808 14.32 -5.54 6.40
N ASN A 809 15.34 -6.18 5.83
CA ASN A 809 15.62 -7.61 6.02
C ASN A 809 16.02 -7.92 7.48
N ARG A 810 16.78 -7.03 8.15
CA ARG A 810 17.08 -7.18 9.59
C ARG A 810 15.83 -7.02 10.45
N LEU A 811 14.97 -6.04 10.15
CA LEU A 811 13.71 -5.82 10.88
C LEU A 811 12.77 -7.04 10.73
N VAL A 812 12.63 -7.55 9.51
CA VAL A 812 11.87 -8.77 9.18
C VAL A 812 12.45 -10.01 9.89
N ALA A 813 13.77 -10.13 10.02
CA ALA A 813 14.42 -11.21 10.76
C ALA A 813 14.33 -11.06 12.29
N GLY A 814 14.14 -9.84 12.80
CA GLY A 814 13.99 -9.54 14.23
C GLY A 814 12.56 -9.72 14.75
N PHE A 815 11.56 -9.17 14.06
CA PHE A 815 10.18 -9.13 14.55
C PHE A 815 9.33 -10.34 14.19
N LEU A 816 9.63 -11.05 13.10
CA LEU A 816 8.94 -12.27 12.68
C LEU A 816 9.71 -13.54 13.13
N GLN A 817 10.30 -13.53 14.33
CA GLN A 817 10.84 -14.77 14.92
C GLN A 817 9.69 -15.62 15.49
N PRO A 818 9.66 -16.94 15.22
CA PRO A 818 8.65 -17.83 15.80
C PRO A 818 8.71 -17.78 17.34
N PHE A 819 7.60 -17.41 17.96
CA PHE A 819 7.50 -17.23 19.41
C PHE A 819 7.70 -18.57 20.16
N GLY A 820 8.88 -18.76 20.75
CA GLY A 820 9.00 -19.47 22.03
C GLY A 820 9.38 -20.95 22.07
N ASP A 821 9.90 -21.57 21.01
CA ASP A 821 10.44 -22.95 21.07
C ASP A 821 12.00 -22.96 21.08
N PRO A 822 12.69 -23.59 22.05
CA PRO A 822 14.15 -23.74 22.01
C PRO A 822 14.72 -24.50 20.79
N ALA A 823 13.90 -25.27 20.06
CA ALA A 823 14.29 -25.88 18.78
C ALA A 823 14.65 -24.83 17.70
N THR A 824 14.11 -23.62 17.79
CA THR A 824 14.34 -22.52 16.84
C THR A 824 15.80 -22.12 16.73
N LYS A 825 16.60 -22.17 17.80
CA LYS A 825 18.04 -21.86 17.74
C LYS A 825 18.82 -22.88 16.89
N ILE A 826 18.44 -24.15 16.96
CA ILE A 826 19.08 -25.21 16.18
C ILE A 826 18.68 -25.05 14.70
N SER A 827 17.40 -24.78 14.42
CA SER A 827 16.91 -24.48 13.07
C SER A 827 17.59 -23.23 12.46
N TYR A 828 17.74 -22.15 13.23
CA TYR A 828 18.40 -20.90 12.81
C TYR A 828 19.85 -21.12 12.38
N HIS A 829 20.62 -21.95 13.11
CA HIS A 829 21.98 -22.31 12.71
C HIS A 829 22.01 -23.33 11.56
N ALA A 830 21.03 -24.24 11.46
CA ALA A 830 20.90 -25.17 10.34
C ALA A 830 20.50 -24.49 9.03
N GLY A 831 19.90 -23.29 9.08
CA GLY A 831 19.59 -22.46 7.91
C GLY A 831 20.79 -22.10 7.03
N TYR A 832 22.02 -22.16 7.57
CA TYR A 832 23.28 -22.03 6.82
C TYR A 832 23.70 -23.30 6.05
N LEU A 833 23.21 -24.48 6.48
CA LEU A 833 23.52 -25.77 5.84
C LEU A 833 22.49 -26.12 4.75
N CYS A 834 21.28 -25.56 4.85
CA CYS A 834 20.19 -25.74 3.89
C CYS A 834 20.54 -25.42 2.41
N PRO A 835 21.34 -24.38 2.07
CA PRO A 835 21.77 -24.13 0.69
C PRO A 835 22.64 -25.25 0.11
N HIS A 836 23.27 -26.04 0.98
CA HIS A 836 24.10 -27.20 0.65
C HIS A 836 23.34 -28.54 0.76
N ARG A 837 22.01 -28.53 0.95
CA ARG A 837 21.20 -29.75 1.15
C ARG A 837 21.39 -30.81 0.06
N LEU A 838 21.56 -30.42 -1.21
CA LEU A 838 21.78 -31.40 -2.29
C LEU A 838 23.10 -32.17 -2.09
N TRP A 839 24.16 -31.49 -1.68
CA TRP A 839 25.44 -32.14 -1.33
C TRP A 839 25.30 -33.01 -0.08
N LEU A 840 24.56 -32.54 0.93
CA LEU A 840 24.26 -33.34 2.14
C LEU A 840 23.45 -34.61 1.81
N ARG A 841 22.46 -34.55 0.91
CA ARG A 841 21.70 -35.71 0.40
C ARG A 841 22.65 -36.71 -0.27
N TRP A 842 23.56 -36.26 -1.12
CA TRP A 842 24.57 -37.12 -1.75
C TRP A 842 25.58 -37.70 -0.73
N MET A 843 25.99 -36.94 0.28
CA MET A 843 26.83 -37.43 1.38
C MET A 843 26.11 -38.50 2.20
N PHE A 844 24.82 -38.34 2.47
CA PHE A 844 24.01 -39.39 3.09
C PHE A 844 23.97 -40.67 2.23
N TRP A 845 23.65 -40.56 0.93
CA TRP A 845 23.66 -41.71 0.03
C TRP A 845 25.02 -42.40 -0.09
N GLY A 846 26.11 -41.63 -0.22
CA GLY A 846 27.47 -42.16 -0.29
C GLY A 846 27.90 -42.86 1.00
N THR A 847 27.59 -42.27 2.17
CA THR A 847 27.93 -42.86 3.47
C THR A 847 27.07 -44.08 3.80
N LEU A 848 25.80 -44.09 3.40
CA LEU A 848 24.91 -45.25 3.49
C LEU A 848 25.37 -46.40 2.58
N ALA A 849 25.69 -46.12 1.32
CA ALA A 849 26.20 -47.12 0.39
C ALA A 849 27.54 -47.71 0.86
N LEU A 850 28.43 -46.89 1.40
CA LEU A 850 29.70 -47.33 1.99
C LEU A 850 29.45 -48.23 3.23
N ALA A 851 28.53 -47.86 4.11
CA ALA A 851 28.16 -48.65 5.28
C ALA A 851 27.57 -50.02 4.89
N ILE A 852 26.68 -50.05 3.89
CA ILE A 852 26.10 -51.28 3.33
C ILE A 852 27.19 -52.16 2.70
N GLY A 853 28.08 -51.58 1.88
CA GLY A 853 29.17 -52.29 1.21
C GLY A 853 30.16 -52.91 2.21
N VAL A 854 30.59 -52.14 3.21
CA VAL A 854 31.48 -52.64 4.28
C VAL A 854 30.77 -53.71 5.13
N GLY A 855 29.48 -53.54 5.44
CA GLY A 855 28.67 -54.55 6.10
C GLY A 855 28.59 -55.86 5.31
N ALA A 856 28.30 -55.79 4.00
CA ALA A 856 28.26 -56.95 3.12
C ALA A 856 29.60 -57.68 3.05
N VAL A 857 30.72 -56.95 2.94
CA VAL A 857 32.08 -57.54 2.98
C VAL A 857 32.37 -58.21 4.32
N TYR A 858 31.97 -57.60 5.45
CA TYR A 858 32.15 -58.17 6.79
C TYR A 858 31.35 -59.47 7.00
N PHE A 859 30.12 -59.55 6.49
CA PHE A 859 29.29 -60.75 6.59
C PHE A 859 29.69 -61.85 5.60
N SER A 860 30.08 -61.51 4.37
CA SER A 860 30.46 -62.48 3.34
C SER A 860 31.88 -63.03 3.50
N CYS A 861 32.84 -62.25 4.01
CA CYS A 861 34.22 -62.70 4.15
C CYS A 861 34.54 -63.26 5.55
N ARG A 862 34.44 -64.58 5.70
CA ARG A 862 34.78 -65.32 6.93
C ARG A 862 36.16 -64.96 7.51
N GLY A 863 37.18 -64.80 6.67
CA GLY A 863 38.55 -64.48 7.09
C GLY A 863 38.74 -63.02 7.54
N CYS A 864 37.99 -62.08 6.97
CA CYS A 864 38.00 -60.68 7.45
C CYS A 864 37.32 -60.56 8.82
N ASN A 865 36.28 -61.35 9.08
CA ASN A 865 35.57 -61.39 10.37
C ASN A 865 36.54 -61.61 11.54
N GLU A 866 37.52 -62.51 11.39
CA GLU A 866 38.52 -62.81 12.42
C GLU A 866 39.59 -61.71 12.60
N ARG A 867 39.97 -60.99 11.53
CA ARG A 867 40.92 -59.86 11.62
C ARG A 867 40.28 -58.60 12.20
N LEU A 868 39.04 -58.27 11.81
CA LEU A 868 38.30 -57.12 12.34
C LEU A 868 37.98 -57.30 13.83
N ASP A 869 37.51 -58.48 14.25
CA ASP A 869 37.23 -58.75 15.67
C ASP A 869 38.48 -58.72 16.58
N ASN A 870 39.68 -58.86 16.01
CA ASN A 870 40.94 -58.87 16.77
C ASN A 870 41.56 -57.48 16.96
N SER A 871 41.15 -56.46 16.21
CA SER A 871 41.72 -55.11 16.29
C SER A 871 40.67 -54.08 16.68
N GLY A 872 40.88 -53.41 17.82
CA GLY A 872 40.00 -52.33 18.27
C GLY A 872 39.91 -51.17 17.27
N LEU A 873 40.95 -50.96 16.45
CA LEU A 873 40.97 -49.92 15.41
C LEU A 873 39.95 -50.23 14.30
N TYR A 874 39.92 -51.46 13.79
CA TYR A 874 38.99 -51.85 12.72
C TYR A 874 37.55 -51.96 13.23
N PHE A 875 37.33 -52.45 14.45
CA PHE A 875 36.01 -52.43 15.08
C PHE A 875 35.50 -50.99 15.29
N GLY A 876 36.35 -50.09 15.79
CA GLY A 876 36.03 -48.66 15.94
C GLY A 876 35.69 -47.99 14.61
N GLY A 877 36.47 -48.26 13.56
CA GLY A 877 36.19 -47.77 12.20
C GLY A 877 34.86 -48.28 11.63
N MET A 878 34.50 -49.54 11.88
CA MET A 878 33.21 -50.10 11.47
C MET A 878 32.03 -49.42 12.20
N VAL A 879 32.14 -49.19 13.52
CA VAL A 879 31.10 -48.47 14.28
C VAL A 879 30.99 -47.02 13.79
N ALA A 880 32.11 -46.33 13.55
CA ALA A 880 32.11 -44.98 13.01
C ALA A 880 31.42 -44.91 11.64
N LEU A 881 31.67 -45.87 10.74
CA LEU A 881 31.01 -45.96 9.43
C LEU A 881 29.51 -46.22 9.51
N LEU A 882 29.02 -46.94 10.52
CA LEU A 882 27.59 -47.16 10.75
C LEU A 882 26.90 -45.93 11.38
N VAL A 883 27.61 -45.15 12.20
CA VAL A 883 27.10 -43.92 12.81
C VAL A 883 27.10 -42.75 11.83
N LEU A 884 28.04 -42.72 10.88
CA LEU A 884 28.17 -41.64 9.89
C LEU A 884 26.89 -41.33 9.08
N PRO A 885 26.16 -42.31 8.49
CA PRO A 885 24.89 -42.04 7.80
C PRO A 885 23.77 -41.58 8.76
N LEU A 886 23.81 -41.96 10.04
CA LEU A 886 22.85 -41.46 11.05
C LEU A 886 23.13 -40.00 11.41
N LEU A 887 24.40 -39.59 11.43
CA LEU A 887 24.81 -38.20 11.65
C LEU A 887 24.50 -37.31 10.44
N THR A 888 24.77 -37.77 9.21
CA THR A 888 24.40 -37.00 8.01
C THR A 888 22.88 -36.88 7.87
N LEU A 889 22.12 -37.93 8.22
CA LEU A 889 20.66 -37.86 8.33
C LEU A 889 20.20 -36.89 9.43
N ALA A 890 20.89 -36.83 10.58
CA ALA A 890 20.58 -35.88 11.65
C ALA A 890 20.71 -34.43 11.20
N VAL A 891 21.82 -34.10 10.52
CA VAL A 891 22.01 -32.78 9.94
C VAL A 891 20.93 -32.49 8.89
N LEU A 892 20.70 -33.43 7.96
CA LEU A 892 19.70 -33.30 6.91
C LEU A 892 18.29 -33.02 7.43
N VAL A 893 17.80 -33.76 8.44
CA VAL A 893 16.41 -33.56 8.93
C VAL A 893 16.21 -32.18 9.58
N VAL A 894 17.28 -31.54 10.06
CA VAL A 894 17.23 -30.19 10.63
C VAL A 894 17.51 -29.10 9.58
N SER A 895 18.32 -29.39 8.55
CA SER A 895 18.72 -28.42 7.52
C SER A 895 17.96 -28.50 6.20
N ASP A 896 17.24 -29.57 5.92
CA ASP A 896 16.53 -29.79 4.64
C ASP A 896 15.03 -29.60 4.86
N PRO A 897 14.40 -28.52 4.33
CA PRO A 897 12.99 -28.21 4.53
C PRO A 897 12.05 -29.40 4.24
N LEU A 898 12.37 -30.18 3.20
CA LEU A 898 11.64 -31.37 2.77
C LEU A 898 11.64 -32.50 3.83
N LEU A 899 12.64 -32.53 4.69
CA LEU A 899 12.80 -33.55 5.73
C LEU A 899 12.38 -33.09 7.14
N THR A 900 12.18 -31.79 7.37
CA THR A 900 11.80 -31.22 8.69
C THR A 900 10.54 -31.89 9.29
N GLY A 901 9.53 -32.16 8.47
CA GLY A 901 8.30 -32.86 8.89
C GLY A 901 8.55 -34.27 9.45
N TYR A 902 9.69 -34.89 9.14
CA TYR A 902 10.09 -36.20 9.64
C TYR A 902 10.87 -36.18 10.96
N LEU A 903 11.13 -35.00 11.55
CA LEU A 903 11.82 -34.84 12.84
C LEU A 903 11.18 -35.65 13.98
N LYS A 904 9.86 -35.90 13.93
CA LYS A 904 9.14 -36.75 14.90
C LYS A 904 9.51 -38.23 14.80
N TYR A 905 9.97 -38.69 13.65
CA TYR A 905 10.30 -40.09 13.38
C TYR A 905 11.80 -40.40 13.51
N THR A 906 12.68 -39.39 13.49
CA THR A 906 14.13 -39.61 13.63
C THR A 906 14.51 -40.20 14.99
N LEU A 907 13.79 -39.83 16.07
CA LEU A 907 13.94 -40.46 17.39
C LEU A 907 13.79 -41.99 17.35
N ALA A 908 12.87 -42.52 16.53
CA ALA A 908 12.71 -43.97 16.35
C ALA A 908 13.88 -44.57 15.53
N LEU A 909 14.38 -43.86 14.52
CA LEU A 909 15.56 -44.25 13.73
C LEU A 909 16.86 -44.25 14.56
N TYR A 910 17.05 -43.30 15.47
CA TYR A 910 18.17 -43.33 16.42
C TYR A 910 18.02 -44.47 17.44
N GLY A 911 16.79 -44.77 17.87
CA GLY A 911 16.51 -45.92 18.73
C GLY A 911 16.93 -47.24 18.07
N THR A 912 16.51 -47.50 16.83
CA THR A 912 16.89 -48.72 16.10
C THR A 912 18.37 -48.77 15.75
N GLY A 913 18.97 -47.67 15.30
CA GLY A 913 20.42 -47.57 15.06
C GLY A 913 21.25 -47.82 16.33
N GLY A 914 20.82 -47.27 17.46
CA GLY A 914 21.43 -47.49 18.78
C GLY A 914 21.35 -48.94 19.24
N ILE A 915 20.21 -49.62 19.02
CA ILE A 915 20.04 -51.05 19.32
C ILE A 915 21.00 -51.91 18.47
N VAL A 916 21.14 -51.62 17.17
CA VAL A 916 22.07 -52.35 16.29
C VAL A 916 23.52 -52.13 16.73
N ALA A 917 23.91 -50.89 17.05
CA ALA A 917 25.24 -50.58 17.57
C ALA A 917 25.51 -51.29 18.91
N ALA A 918 24.55 -51.28 19.85
CA ALA A 918 24.66 -51.97 21.13
C ALA A 918 24.77 -53.49 20.97
N ALA A 919 24.05 -54.09 20.01
CA ALA A 919 24.14 -55.51 19.69
C ALA A 919 25.52 -55.89 19.11
N LEU A 920 26.08 -55.05 18.22
CA LEU A 920 27.43 -55.23 17.67
C LEU A 920 28.52 -55.10 18.75
N VAL A 921 28.42 -54.10 19.63
CA VAL A 921 29.31 -53.91 20.78
C VAL A 921 29.22 -55.09 21.75
N SER A 922 28.01 -55.54 22.09
CA SER A 922 27.79 -56.70 22.96
C SER A 922 28.40 -57.98 22.36
N ARG A 923 28.22 -58.20 21.05
CA ARG A 923 28.82 -59.32 20.32
C ARG A 923 30.36 -59.26 20.30
N TYR A 924 30.94 -58.07 20.13
CA TYR A 924 32.40 -57.87 20.20
C TYR A 924 32.95 -58.21 21.60
N TYR A 925 32.36 -57.65 22.66
CA TYR A 925 32.78 -57.95 24.04
C TYR A 925 32.56 -59.41 24.42
N PHE A 926 31.47 -60.06 23.95
CA PHE A 926 31.21 -61.47 24.19
C PHE A 926 32.23 -62.39 23.48
N LYS A 927 32.61 -62.11 22.23
CA LYS A 927 33.70 -62.83 21.55
C LYS A 927 35.05 -62.60 22.27
N LYS A 928 35.31 -61.38 22.71
CA LYS A 928 36.56 -61.01 23.42
C LYS A 928 36.66 -61.65 24.80
N SER A 929 35.55 -61.82 25.53
CA SER A 929 35.53 -62.50 26.83
C SER A 929 35.75 -64.01 26.70
N ARG A 930 35.13 -64.66 25.70
CA ARG A 930 35.34 -66.09 25.40
C ARG A 930 36.78 -66.44 25.00
N ARG A 931 37.59 -65.49 24.56
CA ARG A 931 39.03 -65.67 24.26
C ARG A 931 39.95 -65.45 25.47
N LYS A 932 39.40 -65.07 26.64
CA LYS A 932 40.14 -64.93 27.91
C LYS A 932 39.93 -66.08 28.89
N LEU A 933 39.06 -67.03 28.55
CA LEU A 933 39.04 -68.34 29.19
C LEU A 933 40.05 -69.23 28.44
N PRO A 934 41.02 -69.85 29.14
CA PRO A 934 42.04 -70.69 28.53
C PRO A 934 41.49 -72.00 27.97
#